data_AF-A0A3A9JNH1-F1
#
_entry.id   AF-A0A3A9JNH1-F1
#
_cell.length_a   1.000
_cell.length_b   1.000
_cell.length_c   1.000
_cell.angle_alpha   90.00
_cell.angle_beta   90.00
_cell.angle_gamma   90.00
#
_symmetry.space_group_name_H-M   'P 1'
#
loop_
_entity.id
_entity.type
_entity.pdbx_description
1 polymer ?
#
loop_
_entity_poly.entity_id
_entity_poly.type
_entity_poly.pdbx_seq_one_letter_code
_entity_poly.pdbx_strand_id
1 'polypeptide(L)'
;MSLPKLTAFIAESVPLGQNEFSSLIKNAKKLKEKEEPYIVFLVLDLFEEKIYFKLDKKFTQNSVYDYFYFGNNSAAASQYYLTRETSSLSYLLTSTFSDLFMMLSRYGMERGELGDILKGLQQKNLIFLAERKGEGKLNLQKFSIVLDAGVQKIEIDGKNVVIDGKKNSPETFIRLFINDENKNNKFILIVPKVKLENGKEIILSTHPDYLKLVKKANNLDNTTQDKEGEKKVCYICKNSKADVSSEYSKKFSRTGINKIFTTTTVNTSPYLQNYNYDNVYSICGECYQKLLSGEKVIIKQFKSRIANEDVFILPEGILQDFDYKYLNLLKENVDLAFNSSNAEEWLVSIEIGKEERNIKLYSLNFVFYRTDGNSVTVLETIEDVPTLRFEKVMELLAEHTDQLKPFVKNISLSSIYHFVPVKVNKNGDQLDIGRVLSLYKAILSGEKIHYKVLYDYATEAMDKGLKQLGKSNIDNYYNMGLTRYINGYEDFFIKRIVFGYIVLINLCQDLGILDNTIFTKIRKEENAVDTVNSPSEKVNHAIKRIEDFLDSQGFSKKIRSMFYLGILINRVAMAQVRKEHKKKPILQKIQFQGMNEKEVYSLYMDVVEKLRQYDIMTLFSEAVMNRFHYYYEPVKGTFNNDKENVFYVMAGYSYMVGNKAPDMTEEEEKAMKESIENVD
;
A
#
# COMPACT_ATOMS: atom_id res chain seq x y z
N MET A 1 5.43 -21.52 4.61
CA MET A 1 5.24 -22.25 3.34
C MET A 1 5.88 -21.45 2.20
N SER A 2 6.32 -22.05 1.08
CA SER A 2 6.79 -21.22 -0.05
C SER A 2 5.62 -20.40 -0.62
N LEU A 3 5.87 -19.17 -1.07
CA LEU A 3 4.83 -18.25 -1.58
C LEU A 3 3.83 -18.90 -2.58
N PRO A 4 4.25 -19.66 -3.62
CA PRO A 4 3.29 -20.34 -4.50
C PRO A 4 2.43 -21.40 -3.79
N LYS A 5 2.99 -22.11 -2.81
CA LYS A 5 2.21 -23.07 -2.00
C LYS A 5 1.19 -22.35 -1.13
N LEU A 6 1.57 -21.24 -0.51
CA LEU A 6 0.66 -20.41 0.27
C LEU A 6 -0.49 -19.87 -0.59
N THR A 7 -0.20 -19.38 -1.79
CA THR A 7 -1.22 -18.95 -2.75
C THR A 7 -2.18 -20.09 -3.13
N ALA A 8 -1.65 -21.28 -3.41
CA ALA A 8 -2.49 -22.45 -3.72
C ALA A 8 -3.34 -22.87 -2.51
N PHE A 9 -2.79 -22.81 -1.30
CA PHE A 9 -3.50 -23.13 -0.06
C PHE A 9 -4.64 -22.16 0.26
N ILE A 10 -4.41 -20.85 0.04
CA ILE A 10 -5.44 -19.82 0.15
C ILE A 10 -6.62 -20.13 -0.79
N ALA A 11 -6.35 -20.63 -2.00
CA ALA A 11 -7.39 -21.00 -2.94
C ALA A 11 -8.27 -22.16 -2.45
N GLU A 12 -7.68 -23.13 -1.74
CA GLU A 12 -8.39 -24.28 -1.19
C GLU A 12 -9.20 -23.91 0.06
N SER A 13 -8.69 -22.95 0.84
CA SER A 13 -9.27 -22.55 2.13
C SER A 13 -10.44 -21.58 2.02
N VAL A 14 -10.54 -20.83 0.92
CA VAL A 14 -11.62 -19.86 0.70
C VAL A 14 -12.70 -20.48 -0.17
N PRO A 15 -13.95 -20.61 0.32
CA PRO A 15 -15.08 -21.00 -0.52
C PRO A 15 -15.47 -19.84 -1.45
N LEU A 16 -14.63 -19.52 -2.43
CA LEU A 16 -15.09 -18.82 -3.63
C LEU A 16 -16.12 -19.75 -4.25
N GLY A 17 -17.38 -19.31 -4.31
CA GLY A 17 -18.54 -20.10 -4.71
C GLY A 17 -18.14 -21.24 -5.63
N GLN A 18 -18.26 -22.47 -5.11
CA GLN A 18 -17.68 -23.74 -5.57
C GLN A 18 -18.12 -24.13 -6.99
N ASN A 19 -17.91 -23.25 -7.94
CA ASN A 19 -18.12 -23.50 -9.34
C ASN A 19 -16.74 -23.55 -9.97
N GLU A 20 -16.50 -24.60 -10.74
CA GLU A 20 -15.24 -24.93 -11.42
C GLU A 20 -14.69 -23.80 -12.32
N PHE A 21 -15.50 -22.78 -12.61
CA PHE A 21 -15.11 -21.59 -13.37
C PHE A 21 -14.62 -20.41 -12.53
N SER A 22 -14.56 -20.52 -11.20
CA SER A 22 -14.17 -19.44 -10.28
C SER A 22 -12.81 -18.81 -10.63
N SER A 23 -11.85 -19.61 -11.13
CA SER A 23 -10.54 -19.16 -11.60
C SER A 23 -10.58 -18.31 -12.87
N LEU A 24 -11.68 -18.34 -13.64
CA LEU A 24 -11.89 -17.52 -14.84
C LEU A 24 -12.76 -16.28 -14.59
N ILE A 25 -13.75 -16.38 -13.70
CA ILE A 25 -14.71 -15.29 -13.44
C ILE A 25 -14.00 -14.00 -13.01
N LYS A 26 -14.32 -12.88 -13.66
CA LYS A 26 -13.73 -11.56 -13.37
C LYS A 26 -14.65 -10.76 -12.47
N ASN A 27 -14.06 -9.81 -11.73
CA ASN A 27 -14.84 -8.79 -11.04
C ASN A 27 -15.31 -7.74 -12.05
N ALA A 28 -16.51 -7.23 -11.86
CA ALA A 28 -16.99 -6.08 -12.62
C ALA A 28 -16.42 -4.76 -12.06
N LYS A 29 -16.50 -3.70 -12.87
CA LYS A 29 -16.09 -2.35 -12.51
C LYS A 29 -16.74 -1.86 -11.20
N LYS A 30 -15.93 -1.24 -10.32
CA LYS A 30 -16.41 -0.54 -9.12
C LYS A 30 -17.16 0.75 -9.48
N LEU A 31 -18.25 1.00 -8.78
CA LEU A 31 -19.10 2.19 -8.96
C LEU A 31 -18.87 3.24 -7.86
N LYS A 32 -19.34 4.46 -8.13
CA LYS A 32 -19.41 5.55 -7.15
C LYS A 32 -20.63 5.34 -6.24
N GLU A 33 -20.60 5.89 -5.02
CA GLU A 33 -21.67 5.71 -4.01
C GLU A 33 -23.09 6.08 -4.47
N LYS A 34 -23.22 7.01 -5.43
CA LYS A 34 -24.52 7.48 -5.94
C LYS A 34 -25.04 6.70 -7.15
N GLU A 35 -24.28 5.74 -7.68
CA GLU A 35 -24.63 5.00 -8.89
C GLU A 35 -25.38 3.70 -8.54
N GLU A 36 -26.51 3.44 -9.20
CA GLU A 36 -27.28 2.20 -9.03
C GLU A 36 -26.93 1.17 -10.12
N PRO A 37 -26.33 0.01 -9.79
CA PRO A 37 -25.91 -0.99 -10.76
C PRO A 37 -27.06 -1.88 -11.27
N TYR A 38 -27.16 -2.08 -12.59
CA TYR A 38 -28.14 -2.97 -13.23
C TYR A 38 -27.50 -3.91 -14.27
N ILE A 39 -28.20 -5.00 -14.56
CA ILE A 39 -27.89 -5.96 -15.62
C ILE A 39 -28.89 -5.77 -16.76
N VAL A 40 -28.42 -5.91 -18.00
CA VAL A 40 -29.24 -5.80 -19.19
C VAL A 40 -29.06 -7.03 -20.07
N PHE A 41 -30.17 -7.56 -20.58
CA PHE A 41 -30.13 -8.58 -21.62
C PHE A 41 -30.04 -7.96 -23.01
N LEU A 42 -29.15 -8.49 -23.84
CA LEU A 42 -29.20 -8.35 -25.30
C LEU A 42 -30.05 -9.51 -25.83
N VAL A 43 -31.30 -9.23 -26.19
CA VAL A 43 -32.26 -10.25 -26.61
C VAL A 43 -32.25 -10.39 -28.13
N LEU A 44 -32.01 -11.62 -28.62
CA LEU A 44 -32.22 -12.01 -30.01
C LEU A 44 -33.50 -12.86 -30.08
N ASP A 45 -34.56 -12.30 -30.65
CA ASP A 45 -35.88 -12.92 -30.70
C ASP A 45 -36.09 -13.59 -32.06
N LEU A 46 -36.13 -14.93 -32.08
CA LEU A 46 -36.33 -15.72 -33.30
C LEU A 46 -37.79 -15.66 -33.79
N PHE A 47 -38.75 -15.43 -32.90
CA PHE A 47 -40.16 -15.37 -33.25
C PHE A 47 -40.50 -14.03 -33.90
N GLU A 48 -40.09 -12.93 -33.27
CA GLU A 48 -40.33 -11.57 -33.77
C GLU A 48 -39.25 -11.11 -34.77
N GLU A 49 -38.22 -11.94 -34.98
CA GLU A 49 -37.07 -11.68 -35.84
C GLU A 49 -36.40 -10.31 -35.59
N LYS A 50 -36.29 -9.92 -34.31
CA LYS A 50 -35.76 -8.63 -33.88
C LYS A 50 -34.77 -8.73 -32.72
N ILE A 51 -34.00 -7.66 -32.53
CA ILE A 51 -32.99 -7.53 -31.49
C ILE A 51 -33.32 -6.33 -30.61
N TYR A 52 -33.23 -6.46 -29.30
CA TYR A 52 -33.47 -5.34 -28.37
C TYR A 52 -32.75 -5.54 -27.05
N PHE A 53 -32.68 -4.48 -26.25
CA PHE A 53 -32.21 -4.58 -24.87
C PHE A 53 -33.39 -4.60 -23.90
N LYS A 54 -33.27 -5.40 -22.84
CA LYS A 54 -34.25 -5.49 -21.76
C LYS A 54 -33.55 -5.41 -20.41
N LEU A 55 -34.05 -4.57 -19.52
CA LEU A 55 -33.59 -4.51 -18.13
C LEU A 55 -33.89 -5.84 -17.43
N ASP A 56 -32.91 -6.37 -16.70
CA ASP A 56 -33.07 -7.58 -15.88
C ASP A 56 -33.29 -7.24 -14.41
N LYS A 57 -32.23 -7.29 -13.59
CA LYS A 57 -32.25 -7.02 -12.16
C LYS A 57 -31.11 -6.08 -11.76
N LYS A 58 -31.17 -5.56 -10.53
CA LYS A 58 -30.04 -4.85 -9.91
C LYS A 58 -28.83 -5.78 -9.86
N PHE A 59 -27.69 -5.30 -10.30
CA PHE A 59 -26.45 -6.08 -10.28
C PHE A 59 -25.96 -6.21 -8.82
N THR A 60 -25.61 -7.44 -8.46
CA THR A 60 -24.97 -7.76 -7.19
C THR A 60 -23.59 -8.38 -7.46
N GLN A 61 -22.73 -8.45 -6.46
CA GLN A 61 -21.43 -9.11 -6.61
C GLN A 61 -21.55 -10.61 -6.99
N ASN A 62 -22.69 -11.25 -6.71
CA ASN A 62 -22.94 -12.64 -7.12
C ASN A 62 -23.32 -12.74 -8.61
N SER A 63 -23.76 -11.66 -9.23
CA SER A 63 -24.23 -11.69 -10.62
C SER A 63 -23.13 -12.02 -11.64
N VAL A 64 -21.85 -11.80 -11.32
CA VAL A 64 -20.74 -12.27 -12.17
C VAL A 64 -20.63 -13.80 -12.20
N TYR A 65 -21.12 -14.48 -11.16
CA TYR A 65 -21.21 -15.93 -11.08
C TYR A 65 -22.48 -16.44 -11.75
N ASP A 66 -23.64 -15.82 -11.46
CA ASP A 66 -24.93 -16.17 -12.07
C ASP A 66 -24.85 -16.20 -13.61
N TYR A 67 -24.11 -15.24 -14.19
CA TYR A 67 -24.01 -15.06 -15.64
C TYR A 67 -22.62 -15.36 -16.22
N PHE A 68 -21.73 -16.01 -15.46
CA PHE A 68 -20.42 -16.45 -15.95
C PHE A 68 -19.61 -15.34 -16.66
N TYR A 69 -19.41 -14.21 -15.98
CA TYR A 69 -18.64 -13.09 -16.51
C TYR A 69 -17.14 -13.39 -16.48
N PHE A 70 -16.58 -13.76 -17.63
CA PHE A 70 -15.16 -14.09 -17.78
C PHE A 70 -14.29 -12.90 -18.24
N GLY A 71 -14.88 -11.70 -18.37
CA GLY A 71 -14.21 -10.54 -18.94
C GLY A 71 -14.08 -10.61 -20.46
N ASN A 72 -13.03 -9.99 -21.00
CA ASN A 72 -12.73 -10.03 -22.43
C ASN A 72 -11.66 -11.08 -22.74
N ASN A 73 -11.82 -11.80 -23.86
CA ASN A 73 -10.73 -12.62 -24.39
C ASN A 73 -9.56 -11.71 -24.81
N SER A 74 -8.31 -12.19 -24.71
CA SER A 74 -7.12 -11.44 -25.16
C SER A 74 -7.25 -11.01 -26.62
N ALA A 75 -6.70 -9.85 -27.00
CA ALA A 75 -6.86 -9.28 -28.34
C ALA A 75 -6.51 -10.25 -29.50
N ALA A 76 -5.48 -11.09 -29.33
CA ALA A 76 -5.07 -12.08 -30.33
C ALA A 76 -5.94 -13.36 -30.36
N ALA A 77 -6.81 -13.59 -29.38
CA ALA A 77 -7.66 -14.78 -29.29
C ALA A 77 -9.07 -14.55 -29.85
N SER A 78 -9.79 -15.64 -30.17
CA SER A 78 -11.21 -15.61 -30.56
C SER A 78 -12.05 -14.98 -29.45
N GLN A 79 -12.97 -14.09 -29.82
CA GLN A 79 -13.86 -13.40 -28.90
C GLN A 79 -15.13 -14.24 -28.69
N TYR A 80 -15.13 -15.20 -27.77
CA TYR A 80 -16.29 -16.09 -27.57
C TYR A 80 -16.92 -15.97 -26.18
N TYR A 81 -16.37 -15.16 -25.27
CA TYR A 81 -17.03 -14.89 -23.99
C TYR A 81 -18.27 -14.01 -24.19
N LEU A 82 -19.40 -14.44 -23.63
CA LEU A 82 -20.72 -13.89 -23.93
C LEU A 82 -21.14 -12.75 -23.00
N THR A 83 -20.93 -12.88 -21.70
CA THR A 83 -21.25 -11.81 -20.76
C THR A 83 -20.16 -10.75 -20.82
N ARG A 84 -20.52 -9.49 -21.05
CA ARG A 84 -19.57 -8.38 -21.23
C ARG A 84 -19.93 -7.19 -20.36
N GLU A 85 -18.92 -6.38 -20.03
CA GLU A 85 -19.21 -5.03 -19.52
C GLU A 85 -19.73 -4.13 -20.62
N THR A 86 -20.54 -3.13 -20.25
CA THR A 86 -21.13 -2.18 -21.20
C THR A 86 -20.11 -1.46 -22.07
N SER A 87 -18.92 -1.17 -21.53
CA SER A 87 -17.79 -0.57 -22.27
C SER A 87 -17.26 -1.43 -23.42
N SER A 88 -17.60 -2.72 -23.43
CA SER A 88 -17.16 -3.75 -24.36
C SER A 88 -18.30 -4.27 -25.25
N LEU A 89 -19.43 -3.54 -25.32
CA LEU A 89 -20.59 -3.91 -26.14
C LEU A 89 -20.23 -4.17 -27.61
N SER A 90 -19.29 -3.42 -28.18
CA SER A 90 -18.94 -3.54 -29.60
C SER A 90 -18.50 -4.97 -30.00
N TYR A 91 -17.92 -5.75 -29.08
CA TYR A 91 -17.60 -7.15 -29.34
C TYR A 91 -18.86 -8.01 -29.58
N LEU A 92 -19.91 -7.80 -28.77
CA LEU A 92 -21.19 -8.52 -28.93
C LEU A 92 -21.91 -8.14 -30.21
N LEU A 93 -21.77 -6.88 -30.64
CA LEU A 93 -22.37 -6.38 -31.87
C LEU A 93 -21.58 -6.79 -33.13
N THR A 94 -20.38 -7.34 -32.98
CA THR A 94 -19.50 -7.73 -34.09
C THR A 94 -19.23 -9.24 -34.05
N SER A 95 -18.01 -9.64 -33.71
CA SER A 95 -17.51 -10.98 -33.97
C SER A 95 -17.96 -12.06 -32.98
N THR A 96 -18.55 -11.70 -31.84
CA THR A 96 -18.66 -12.64 -30.71
C THR A 96 -19.42 -13.93 -31.04
N PHE A 97 -20.56 -13.83 -31.71
CA PHE A 97 -21.38 -15.00 -32.04
C PHE A 97 -20.72 -15.89 -33.10
N SER A 98 -20.03 -15.30 -34.06
CA SER A 98 -19.28 -16.03 -35.09
C SER A 98 -18.06 -16.73 -34.51
N ASP A 99 -17.29 -16.02 -33.69
CA ASP A 99 -16.12 -16.57 -32.99
C ASP A 99 -16.54 -17.69 -32.02
N LEU A 100 -17.71 -17.57 -31.38
CA LEU A 100 -18.29 -18.65 -30.59
C LEU A 100 -18.60 -19.89 -31.44
N PHE A 101 -19.25 -19.73 -32.60
CA PHE A 101 -19.54 -20.86 -33.50
C PHE A 101 -18.26 -21.53 -34.00
N MET A 102 -17.24 -20.75 -34.40
CA MET A 102 -15.93 -21.28 -34.80
C MET A 102 -15.26 -22.06 -33.67
N MET A 103 -15.37 -21.59 -32.43
CA MET A 103 -14.84 -22.30 -31.27
C MET A 103 -15.61 -23.60 -31.01
N LEU A 104 -16.94 -23.62 -31.16
CA LEU A 104 -17.71 -24.86 -31.10
C LEU A 104 -17.21 -25.86 -32.16
N SER A 105 -17.05 -25.44 -33.42
CA SER A 105 -16.52 -26.27 -34.50
C SER A 105 -15.12 -26.82 -34.21
N ARG A 106 -14.23 -25.96 -33.68
CA ARG A 106 -12.86 -26.36 -33.32
C ARG A 106 -12.81 -27.49 -32.30
N TYR A 107 -13.79 -27.56 -31.40
CA TYR A 107 -13.88 -28.60 -30.36
C TYR A 107 -14.90 -29.70 -30.68
N GLY A 108 -15.40 -29.76 -31.93
CA GLY A 108 -16.37 -30.77 -32.39
C GLY A 108 -17.74 -30.67 -31.71
N MET A 109 -18.20 -29.45 -31.43
CA MET A 109 -19.42 -29.14 -30.67
C MET A 109 -20.45 -28.35 -31.50
N GLU A 110 -20.23 -28.18 -32.81
CA GLU A 110 -21.07 -27.40 -33.72
C GLU A 110 -22.43 -28.05 -34.05
N ARG A 111 -22.59 -29.33 -33.70
CA ARG A 111 -23.85 -30.09 -33.82
C ARG A 111 -24.62 -30.17 -32.48
N GLY A 112 -24.19 -29.43 -31.46
CA GLY A 112 -24.91 -29.30 -30.19
C GLY A 112 -26.06 -28.30 -30.26
N GLU A 113 -26.89 -28.25 -29.22
CA GLU A 113 -28.05 -27.35 -29.11
C GLU A 113 -27.63 -25.89 -29.32
N LEU A 114 -26.51 -25.45 -28.73
CA LEU A 114 -26.02 -24.09 -28.93
C LEU A 114 -25.57 -23.83 -30.37
N GLY A 115 -24.95 -24.81 -31.02
CA GLY A 115 -24.56 -24.72 -32.42
C GLY A 115 -25.77 -24.53 -33.33
N ASP A 116 -26.86 -25.25 -33.05
CA ASP A 116 -28.10 -25.15 -33.81
C ASP A 116 -28.86 -23.85 -33.52
N ILE A 117 -28.85 -23.35 -32.28
CA ILE A 117 -29.36 -22.00 -31.96
C ILE A 117 -28.63 -20.93 -32.78
N LEU A 118 -27.30 -20.98 -32.88
CA LEU A 118 -26.53 -20.01 -33.67
C LEU A 118 -26.84 -20.11 -35.17
N LYS A 119 -27.01 -21.33 -35.71
CA LYS A 119 -27.46 -21.51 -37.10
C LYS A 119 -28.87 -20.96 -37.32
N GLY A 120 -29.79 -21.17 -36.39
CA GLY A 120 -31.14 -20.62 -36.44
C GLY A 120 -31.15 -19.08 -36.45
N LEU A 121 -30.33 -18.46 -35.60
CA LEU A 121 -30.14 -17.00 -35.62
C LEU A 121 -29.60 -16.51 -36.97
N GLN A 122 -28.70 -17.26 -37.60
CA GLN A 122 -28.22 -16.95 -38.96
C GLN A 122 -29.31 -17.09 -40.02
N GLN A 123 -30.12 -18.16 -39.98
CA GLN A 123 -31.23 -18.38 -40.92
C GLN A 123 -32.26 -17.24 -40.87
N LYS A 124 -32.49 -16.67 -39.69
CA LYS A 124 -33.36 -15.49 -39.48
C LYS A 124 -32.66 -14.15 -39.73
N ASN A 125 -31.43 -14.16 -40.25
CA ASN A 125 -30.61 -12.99 -40.53
C ASN A 125 -30.39 -12.09 -39.29
N LEU A 126 -30.37 -12.64 -38.07
CA LEU A 126 -30.06 -11.89 -36.84
C LEU A 126 -28.55 -11.77 -36.62
N ILE A 127 -27.79 -12.77 -37.04
CA ILE A 127 -26.32 -12.80 -37.01
C ILE A 127 -25.77 -13.27 -38.37
N PHE A 128 -24.50 -12.96 -38.63
CA PHE A 128 -23.74 -13.47 -39.76
C PHE A 128 -22.51 -14.21 -39.24
N LEU A 129 -22.43 -15.52 -39.49
CA LEU A 129 -21.28 -16.34 -39.16
C LEU A 129 -20.32 -16.33 -40.36
N ALA A 130 -19.05 -16.00 -40.11
CA ALA A 130 -18.00 -15.94 -41.12
C ALA A 130 -17.03 -17.13 -40.98
N GLU A 131 -16.26 -17.40 -42.04
CA GLU A 131 -15.24 -18.47 -42.05
C GLU A 131 -13.96 -18.08 -41.30
N ARG A 132 -13.69 -16.77 -41.17
CA ARG A 132 -12.48 -16.24 -40.54
C ARG A 132 -12.80 -15.54 -39.23
N LYS A 133 -11.87 -15.69 -38.28
CA LYS A 133 -11.90 -15.03 -36.98
C LYS A 133 -12.08 -13.52 -37.13
N GLY A 134 -13.05 -12.96 -36.41
CA GLY A 134 -13.29 -11.52 -36.36
C GLY A 134 -14.16 -10.95 -37.48
N GLU A 135 -14.50 -11.72 -38.52
CA GLU A 135 -15.25 -11.22 -39.69
C GLU A 135 -16.78 -11.34 -39.54
N GLY A 136 -17.27 -12.03 -38.50
CA GLY A 136 -18.69 -12.11 -38.21
C GLY A 136 -19.29 -10.82 -37.67
N LYS A 137 -20.61 -10.66 -37.78
CA LYS A 137 -21.32 -9.47 -37.31
C LYS A 137 -22.75 -9.77 -36.86
N LEU A 138 -23.26 -8.98 -35.90
CA LEU A 138 -24.69 -8.92 -35.58
C LEU A 138 -25.40 -8.09 -36.66
N ASN A 139 -26.62 -8.46 -37.05
CA ASN A 139 -27.38 -7.65 -37.98
C ASN A 139 -28.01 -6.44 -37.28
N LEU A 140 -27.32 -5.30 -37.33
CA LEU A 140 -27.76 -4.07 -36.68
C LEU A 140 -29.10 -3.53 -37.22
N GLN A 141 -29.50 -3.92 -38.44
CA GLN A 141 -30.79 -3.53 -39.03
C GLN A 141 -31.98 -4.28 -38.43
N LYS A 142 -31.73 -5.33 -37.65
CA LYS A 142 -32.77 -6.08 -36.92
C LYS A 142 -33.05 -5.50 -35.53
N PHE A 143 -32.42 -4.40 -35.13
CA PHE A 143 -32.75 -3.77 -33.85
C PHE A 143 -34.16 -3.18 -33.85
N SER A 144 -34.92 -3.35 -32.76
CA SER A 144 -36.30 -2.86 -32.65
C SER A 144 -36.43 -1.36 -32.89
N ILE A 145 -35.43 -0.55 -32.51
CA ILE A 145 -35.46 0.90 -32.77
C ILE A 145 -35.36 1.25 -34.27
N VAL A 146 -34.78 0.37 -35.10
CA VAL A 146 -34.75 0.52 -36.57
C VAL A 146 -36.07 0.07 -37.17
N LEU A 147 -36.62 -1.05 -36.68
CA LEU A 147 -37.87 -1.63 -37.17
C LEU A 147 -39.09 -0.80 -36.77
N ASP A 148 -39.09 -0.27 -35.53
CA ASP A 148 -40.28 0.28 -34.86
C ASP A 148 -40.19 1.80 -34.63
N ALA A 149 -38.98 2.39 -34.55
CA ALA A 149 -38.78 3.74 -33.97
C ALA A 149 -38.08 4.77 -34.88
N GLY A 150 -38.10 4.58 -36.20
CA GLY A 150 -37.70 5.61 -37.18
C GLY A 150 -36.19 5.87 -37.32
N VAL A 151 -35.33 5.08 -36.68
CA VAL A 151 -33.88 5.10 -36.89
C VAL A 151 -33.56 4.50 -38.25
N GLN A 152 -32.78 5.20 -39.08
CA GLN A 152 -32.47 4.73 -40.44
C GLN A 152 -31.21 3.87 -40.50
N LYS A 153 -30.20 4.18 -39.66
CA LYS A 153 -28.90 3.52 -39.76
C LYS A 153 -28.18 3.41 -38.42
N ILE A 154 -27.68 2.21 -38.13
CA ILE A 154 -26.80 1.92 -36.99
C ILE A 154 -25.46 1.38 -37.50
N GLU A 155 -24.36 1.94 -37.00
CA GLU A 155 -22.98 1.52 -37.32
C GLU A 155 -22.12 1.46 -36.05
N ILE A 156 -21.02 0.71 -36.10
CA ILE A 156 -20.05 0.59 -35.00
C ILE A 156 -18.80 1.41 -35.34
N ASP A 157 -18.42 2.34 -34.47
CA ASP A 157 -17.18 3.13 -34.56
C ASP A 157 -16.32 2.88 -33.32
N GLY A 158 -15.41 1.92 -33.45
CA GLY A 158 -14.55 1.47 -32.36
C GLY A 158 -15.34 0.91 -31.17
N LYS A 159 -15.41 1.69 -30.08
CA LYS A 159 -16.19 1.34 -28.87
C LYS A 159 -17.59 1.98 -28.84
N ASN A 160 -17.90 2.87 -29.76
CA ASN A 160 -19.15 3.63 -29.78
C ASN A 160 -20.10 3.10 -30.86
N VAL A 161 -21.37 3.46 -30.73
CA VAL A 161 -22.42 3.14 -31.69
C VAL A 161 -22.85 4.44 -32.36
N VAL A 162 -22.81 4.49 -33.69
CA VAL A 162 -23.27 5.63 -34.48
C VAL A 162 -24.69 5.36 -34.92
N ILE A 163 -25.60 6.29 -34.63
CA ILE A 163 -27.02 6.22 -34.97
C ILE A 163 -27.35 7.46 -35.78
N ASP A 164 -27.77 7.28 -37.04
CA ASP A 164 -28.08 8.36 -37.98
C ASP A 164 -26.99 9.46 -38.01
N GLY A 165 -25.72 9.04 -38.03
CA GLY A 165 -24.54 9.91 -38.04
C GLY A 165 -24.12 10.48 -36.69
N LYS A 166 -24.89 10.28 -35.61
CA LYS A 166 -24.54 10.73 -34.25
C LYS A 166 -23.86 9.63 -33.44
N LYS A 167 -22.72 9.96 -32.85
CA LYS A 167 -21.93 9.04 -32.02
C LYS A 167 -22.52 8.95 -30.61
N ASN A 168 -22.84 7.72 -30.20
CA ASN A 168 -23.42 7.40 -28.89
C ASN A 168 -22.50 6.45 -28.11
N SER A 169 -22.40 6.66 -26.81
CA SER A 169 -21.75 5.68 -25.93
C SER A 169 -22.58 4.39 -25.87
N PRO A 170 -21.97 3.23 -25.56
CA PRO A 170 -22.72 1.99 -25.35
C PRO A 170 -23.85 2.11 -24.33
N GLU A 171 -23.64 2.86 -23.26
CA GLU A 171 -24.67 3.08 -22.22
C GLU A 171 -25.83 3.90 -22.79
N THR A 172 -25.55 4.98 -23.52
CA THR A 172 -26.56 5.80 -24.20
C THR A 172 -27.35 4.97 -25.20
N PHE A 173 -26.69 4.10 -25.96
CA PHE A 173 -27.35 3.23 -26.93
C PHE A 173 -28.34 2.26 -26.26
N ILE A 174 -27.97 1.66 -25.13
CA ILE A 174 -28.85 0.75 -24.38
C ILE A 174 -30.08 1.49 -23.84
N ARG A 175 -29.93 2.75 -23.38
CA ARG A 175 -31.04 3.54 -22.84
C ARG A 175 -32.18 3.74 -23.84
N LEU A 176 -31.88 3.78 -25.14
CA LEU A 176 -32.88 3.93 -26.21
C LEU A 176 -33.91 2.80 -26.24
N PHE A 177 -33.60 1.64 -25.64
CA PHE A 177 -34.50 0.48 -25.60
C PHE A 177 -35.26 0.35 -24.28
N ILE A 178 -34.68 0.87 -23.19
CA ILE A 178 -35.19 0.66 -21.82
C ILE A 178 -36.01 1.87 -21.34
N ASN A 179 -35.94 3.01 -22.03
CA ASN A 179 -36.57 4.27 -21.63
C ASN A 179 -36.21 4.71 -20.20
N ASP A 180 -34.95 4.50 -19.82
CA ASP A 180 -34.42 4.88 -18.51
C ASP A 180 -33.75 6.26 -18.54
N GLU A 181 -34.45 7.27 -18.02
CA GLU A 181 -33.99 8.66 -17.93
C GLU A 181 -33.02 8.92 -16.76
N ASN A 182 -32.96 8.01 -15.78
CA ASN A 182 -32.13 8.19 -14.60
C ASN A 182 -30.65 7.88 -14.89
N LYS A 183 -29.84 8.93 -15.00
CA LYS A 183 -28.38 8.83 -15.26
C LYS A 183 -27.59 8.13 -14.15
N ASN A 184 -28.16 8.02 -12.94
CA ASN A 184 -27.52 7.30 -11.83
C ASN A 184 -27.63 5.78 -12.00
N ASN A 185 -28.60 5.28 -12.77
CA ASN A 185 -28.65 3.86 -13.12
C ASN A 185 -27.50 3.53 -14.06
N LYS A 186 -26.66 2.55 -13.72
CA LYS A 186 -25.51 2.13 -14.52
C LYS A 186 -25.67 0.69 -14.96
N PHE A 187 -25.68 0.46 -16.26
CA PHE A 187 -25.68 -0.89 -16.82
C PHE A 187 -24.27 -1.46 -16.75
N ILE A 188 -24.07 -2.47 -15.90
CA ILE A 188 -22.76 -3.04 -15.61
C ILE A 188 -22.45 -4.18 -16.55
N LEU A 189 -23.37 -5.15 -16.64
CA LEU A 189 -23.23 -6.34 -17.48
C LEU A 189 -24.30 -6.38 -18.58
N ILE A 190 -23.86 -6.80 -19.75
CA ILE A 190 -24.69 -7.15 -20.90
C ILE A 190 -24.62 -8.66 -21.08
N VAL A 191 -25.79 -9.30 -21.05
CA VAL A 191 -25.93 -10.75 -21.11
C VAL A 191 -26.73 -11.14 -22.36
N PRO A 192 -26.14 -11.84 -23.34
CA PRO A 192 -26.89 -12.34 -24.49
C PRO A 192 -27.95 -13.37 -24.12
N LYS A 193 -29.18 -13.17 -24.61
CA LYS A 193 -30.33 -14.05 -24.43
C LYS A 193 -31.01 -14.32 -25.77
N VAL A 194 -31.43 -15.55 -26.02
CA VAL A 194 -32.21 -15.91 -27.22
C VAL A 194 -33.62 -16.28 -26.78
N LYS A 195 -34.63 -15.77 -27.49
CA LYS A 195 -36.01 -16.22 -27.36
C LYS A 195 -36.35 -17.08 -28.58
N LEU A 196 -36.64 -18.35 -28.33
CA LEU A 196 -36.97 -19.33 -29.36
C LEU A 196 -38.40 -19.13 -29.89
N GLU A 197 -38.71 -19.74 -31.04
CA GLU A 197 -40.04 -19.67 -31.66
C GLU A 197 -41.17 -20.23 -30.78
N ASN A 198 -40.86 -21.20 -29.90
CA ASN A 198 -41.80 -21.75 -28.92
C ASN A 198 -41.96 -20.89 -27.66
N GLY A 199 -41.38 -19.69 -27.63
CA GLY A 199 -41.43 -18.76 -26.48
C GLY A 199 -40.42 -19.06 -25.37
N LYS A 200 -39.67 -20.16 -25.43
CA LYS A 200 -38.62 -20.48 -24.44
C LYS A 200 -37.47 -19.48 -24.55
N GLU A 201 -37.03 -18.95 -23.41
CA GLU A 201 -35.89 -18.03 -23.33
C GLU A 201 -34.65 -18.77 -22.83
N ILE A 202 -33.51 -18.54 -23.49
CA ILE A 202 -32.23 -19.19 -23.19
C ILE A 202 -31.17 -18.10 -22.96
N ILE A 203 -30.58 -18.07 -21.77
CA ILE A 203 -29.43 -17.23 -21.46
C ILE A 203 -28.17 -17.94 -21.93
N LEU A 204 -27.55 -17.43 -22.99
CA LEU A 204 -26.50 -18.15 -23.70
C LEU A 204 -25.25 -18.39 -22.83
N SER A 205 -24.92 -17.48 -21.93
CA SER A 205 -23.76 -17.61 -21.03
C SER A 205 -23.92 -18.70 -19.96
N THR A 206 -25.14 -19.21 -19.77
CA THR A 206 -25.45 -20.31 -18.83
C THR A 206 -25.70 -21.64 -19.56
N HIS A 207 -25.66 -21.65 -20.89
CA HIS A 207 -25.97 -22.83 -21.69
C HIS A 207 -24.94 -23.95 -21.47
N PRO A 208 -25.34 -25.23 -21.29
CA PRO A 208 -24.43 -26.34 -21.04
C PRO A 208 -23.30 -26.48 -22.08
N ASP A 209 -23.62 -26.39 -23.37
CA ASP A 209 -22.60 -26.44 -24.45
C ASP A 209 -21.59 -25.28 -24.36
N TYR A 210 -22.04 -24.07 -24.00
CA TYR A 210 -21.14 -22.92 -23.82
C TYR A 210 -20.19 -23.18 -22.65
N LEU A 211 -20.73 -23.60 -21.50
CA LEU A 211 -19.92 -23.89 -20.31
C LEU A 211 -18.92 -25.02 -20.59
N LYS A 212 -19.34 -26.09 -21.26
CA LYS A 212 -18.47 -27.20 -21.67
C LYS A 212 -17.36 -26.74 -22.64
N LEU A 213 -17.69 -25.87 -23.61
CA LEU A 213 -16.68 -25.27 -24.49
C LEU A 213 -15.66 -24.44 -23.69
N VAL A 214 -16.13 -23.59 -22.77
CA VAL A 214 -15.26 -22.76 -21.93
C VAL A 214 -14.33 -23.63 -21.08
N LYS A 215 -14.83 -24.74 -20.51
CA LYS A 215 -13.98 -25.68 -19.75
C LYS A 215 -12.85 -26.25 -20.61
N LYS A 216 -13.18 -26.81 -21.78
CA LYS A 216 -12.20 -27.38 -22.70
C LYS A 216 -11.18 -26.33 -23.15
N ALA A 217 -11.66 -25.16 -23.56
CA ALA A 217 -10.80 -24.09 -24.08
C ALA A 217 -9.84 -23.51 -23.03
N ASN A 218 -10.16 -23.64 -21.75
CA ASN A 218 -9.34 -23.13 -20.65
C ASN A 218 -8.66 -24.24 -19.82
N ASN A 219 -8.74 -25.51 -20.26
CA ASN A 219 -8.22 -26.68 -19.57
C ASN A 219 -8.71 -26.79 -18.11
N LEU A 220 -10.01 -26.60 -17.89
CA LEU A 220 -10.65 -26.80 -16.59
C LEU A 220 -11.14 -28.23 -16.35
N ASP A 221 -11.21 -29.06 -17.41
CA ASP A 221 -11.61 -30.45 -17.27
C ASP A 221 -10.47 -31.25 -16.59
N ASN A 222 -10.71 -31.74 -15.37
CA ASN A 222 -9.79 -32.60 -14.60
C ASN A 222 -9.59 -34.00 -15.22
N THR A 223 -10.24 -34.29 -16.34
CA THR A 223 -9.90 -35.44 -17.17
C THR A 223 -8.53 -35.20 -17.77
N THR A 224 -7.52 -35.67 -17.05
CA THR A 224 -6.39 -36.40 -17.59
C THR A 224 -6.91 -37.41 -18.64
N GLN A 225 -7.29 -36.92 -19.83
CA GLN A 225 -7.00 -37.75 -21.00
C GLN A 225 -5.49 -37.91 -20.94
N ASP A 226 -5.06 -39.17 -20.85
CA ASP A 226 -3.67 -39.58 -20.96
C ASP A 226 -3.06 -38.88 -22.17
N LYS A 227 -2.51 -37.69 -21.95
CA LYS A 227 -1.64 -37.05 -22.93
C LYS A 227 -0.42 -37.96 -22.93
N GLU A 228 -0.28 -38.73 -24.01
CA GLU A 228 0.96 -39.43 -24.30
C GLU A 228 2.10 -38.40 -24.23
N GLY A 229 2.92 -38.49 -23.17
CA GLY A 229 3.89 -37.47 -22.85
C GLY A 229 4.73 -37.85 -21.63
N GLU A 230 5.95 -37.33 -21.60
CA GLU A 230 6.88 -37.51 -20.49
C GLU A 230 6.30 -36.95 -19.18
N LYS A 231 6.22 -37.78 -18.13
CA LYS A 231 5.72 -37.35 -16.82
C LYS A 231 6.80 -36.50 -16.13
N LYS A 232 6.41 -35.30 -15.67
CA LYS A 232 7.28 -34.37 -14.92
C LYS A 232 6.71 -34.13 -13.53
N VAL A 233 7.56 -33.69 -12.61
CA VAL A 233 7.17 -33.42 -11.20
C VAL A 233 6.69 -31.98 -11.06
N CYS A 234 5.45 -31.80 -10.59
CA CYS A 234 4.89 -30.47 -10.32
C CYS A 234 5.61 -29.79 -9.14
N TYR A 235 6.04 -28.54 -9.29
CA TYR A 235 6.72 -27.78 -8.23
C TYR A 235 5.86 -27.56 -6.98
N ILE A 236 4.53 -27.46 -7.14
CA ILE A 236 3.58 -27.13 -6.07
C ILE A 236 3.17 -28.39 -5.30
N CYS A 237 2.47 -29.33 -5.97
CA CYS A 237 1.93 -30.53 -5.32
C CYS A 237 2.92 -31.69 -5.23
N LYS A 238 4.10 -31.58 -5.86
CA LYS A 238 5.16 -32.62 -5.89
C LYS A 238 4.75 -33.95 -6.54
N ASN A 239 3.57 -34.03 -7.14
CA ASN A 239 3.10 -35.20 -7.88
C ASN A 239 3.66 -35.22 -9.32
N SER A 240 3.95 -36.41 -9.82
CA SER A 240 4.36 -36.65 -11.21
C SER A 240 3.13 -36.71 -12.12
N LYS A 241 3.01 -35.78 -13.08
CA LYS A 241 1.89 -35.71 -14.03
C LYS A 241 2.39 -35.37 -15.44
N ALA A 242 1.66 -35.80 -16.48
CA ALA A 242 2.00 -35.53 -17.88
C ALA A 242 1.69 -34.08 -18.31
N ASP A 243 0.81 -33.38 -17.58
CA ASP A 243 0.40 -32.00 -17.85
C ASP A 243 1.27 -30.95 -17.15
N VAL A 244 2.43 -31.33 -16.59
CA VAL A 244 3.32 -30.39 -15.90
C VAL A 244 4.12 -29.58 -16.93
N SER A 245 4.01 -28.25 -16.86
CA SER A 245 4.69 -27.35 -17.79
C SER A 245 4.98 -25.97 -17.17
N SER A 246 6.07 -25.35 -17.62
CA SER A 246 6.43 -23.96 -17.34
C SER A 246 5.59 -22.95 -18.13
N GLU A 247 4.91 -23.37 -19.21
CA GLU A 247 4.05 -22.50 -20.03
C GLU A 247 2.90 -21.86 -19.23
N TYR A 248 2.44 -22.52 -18.17
CA TYR A 248 1.43 -21.94 -17.28
C TYR A 248 1.90 -20.64 -16.61
N SER A 249 3.20 -20.52 -16.30
CA SER A 249 3.76 -19.30 -15.69
C SER A 249 3.64 -18.07 -16.59
N LYS A 250 3.63 -18.26 -17.91
CA LYS A 250 3.48 -17.18 -18.90
C LYS A 250 2.04 -16.63 -18.96
N LYS A 251 1.08 -17.38 -18.41
CA LYS A 251 -0.36 -17.07 -18.45
C LYS A 251 -0.88 -16.41 -17.17
N PHE A 252 -0.06 -16.20 -16.15
CA PHE A 252 -0.46 -15.45 -14.96
C PHE A 252 -0.69 -13.97 -15.26
N SER A 253 -1.45 -13.29 -14.39
CA SER A 253 -1.66 -11.85 -14.48
C SER A 253 -0.32 -11.11 -14.43
N ARG A 254 -0.11 -10.13 -15.31
CA ARG A 254 1.14 -9.35 -15.37
C ARG A 254 1.43 -8.54 -14.10
N THR A 255 0.41 -8.30 -13.29
CA THR A 255 0.45 -7.52 -12.05
C THR A 255 0.19 -8.37 -10.80
N GLY A 256 0.04 -9.68 -10.99
CA GLY A 256 -0.34 -10.62 -9.93
C GLY A 256 0.86 -11.18 -9.17
N ILE A 257 0.61 -11.67 -7.97
CA ILE A 257 1.64 -12.20 -7.08
C ILE A 257 2.39 -13.40 -7.68
N ASN A 258 1.74 -14.22 -8.52
CA ASN A 258 2.39 -15.35 -9.17
C ASN A 258 3.37 -14.92 -10.29
N LYS A 259 3.35 -13.65 -10.71
CA LYS A 259 4.23 -13.14 -11.77
C LYS A 259 5.65 -12.83 -11.29
N ILE A 260 5.88 -12.85 -9.98
CA ILE A 260 7.22 -12.70 -9.37
C ILE A 260 8.18 -13.78 -9.93
N PHE A 261 7.66 -14.96 -10.26
CA PHE A 261 8.44 -16.02 -10.91
C PHE A 261 8.39 -15.85 -12.44
N THR A 262 9.53 -15.52 -13.05
CA THR A 262 9.64 -15.33 -14.51
C THR A 262 10.46 -16.46 -15.17
N THR A 263 9.96 -16.96 -16.29
CA THR A 263 10.57 -17.99 -17.13
C THR A 263 11.06 -17.40 -18.47
N THR A 264 11.37 -16.10 -18.45
CA THR A 264 11.73 -15.33 -19.65
C THR A 264 13.15 -14.77 -19.59
N THR A 265 13.82 -14.86 -18.44
CA THR A 265 15.17 -14.35 -18.26
C THR A 265 16.17 -15.49 -18.31
N VAL A 266 17.28 -15.28 -19.02
CA VAL A 266 18.38 -16.25 -19.19
C VAL A 266 18.88 -16.79 -17.84
N ASN A 267 18.87 -15.93 -16.82
CA ASN A 267 19.34 -16.24 -15.45
C ASN A 267 18.44 -17.24 -14.70
N THR A 268 17.20 -17.48 -15.14
CA THR A 268 16.28 -18.41 -14.47
C THR A 268 16.16 -19.75 -15.17
N SER A 269 17.07 -20.07 -16.10
CA SER A 269 17.08 -21.36 -16.80
C SER A 269 18.36 -22.16 -16.50
N PRO A 270 18.32 -23.50 -16.62
CA PRO A 270 19.54 -24.31 -16.60
C PRO A 270 20.36 -24.05 -17.87
N TYR A 271 21.54 -23.43 -17.72
CA TYR A 271 22.45 -23.09 -18.84
C TYR A 271 22.76 -24.31 -19.74
N LEU A 272 22.88 -25.50 -19.15
CA LEU A 272 23.27 -26.74 -19.84
C LEU A 272 22.12 -27.46 -20.56
N GLN A 273 20.89 -26.93 -20.53
CA GLN A 273 19.71 -27.62 -21.09
C GLN A 273 18.87 -26.75 -22.02
N ASN A 274 19.50 -25.97 -22.90
CA ASN A 274 18.83 -25.15 -23.94
C ASN A 274 17.71 -24.25 -23.40
N TYR A 275 17.85 -23.74 -22.19
CA TYR A 275 16.82 -22.91 -21.56
C TYR A 275 15.47 -23.61 -21.35
N ASN A 276 15.47 -24.92 -21.09
CA ASN A 276 14.26 -25.64 -20.72
C ASN A 276 13.77 -25.26 -19.31
N TYR A 277 12.85 -24.29 -19.24
CA TYR A 277 12.27 -23.79 -18.00
C TYR A 277 11.38 -24.81 -17.27
N ASP A 278 11.00 -25.92 -17.91
CA ASP A 278 10.23 -26.99 -17.25
C ASP A 278 11.02 -27.63 -16.10
N ASN A 279 12.34 -27.52 -16.11
CA ASN A 279 13.23 -28.06 -15.08
C ASN A 279 13.48 -27.09 -13.91
N VAL A 280 12.91 -25.89 -13.96
CA VAL A 280 13.08 -24.86 -12.91
C VAL A 280 11.77 -24.60 -12.17
N TYR A 281 10.74 -24.16 -12.91
CA TYR A 281 9.44 -23.85 -12.33
C TYR A 281 8.33 -24.29 -13.29
N SER A 282 7.92 -25.55 -13.13
CA SER A 282 6.81 -26.16 -13.85
C SER A 282 5.70 -26.60 -12.90
N ILE A 283 4.47 -26.46 -13.35
CA ILE A 283 3.27 -26.75 -12.56
C ILE A 283 2.28 -27.55 -13.39
N CYS A 284 1.49 -28.41 -12.75
CA CYS A 284 0.38 -29.09 -13.40
C CYS A 284 -0.83 -28.14 -13.53
N GLY A 285 -1.76 -28.49 -14.42
CA GLY A 285 -2.97 -27.71 -14.69
C GLY A 285 -3.81 -27.48 -13.43
N GLU A 286 -3.96 -28.49 -12.58
CA GLU A 286 -4.68 -28.37 -11.31
C GLU A 286 -4.05 -27.31 -10.38
N CYS A 287 -2.74 -27.36 -10.18
CA CYS A 287 -2.03 -26.37 -9.36
C CYS A 287 -2.05 -24.98 -10.00
N TYR A 288 -2.00 -24.89 -11.33
CA TYR A 288 -2.17 -23.63 -12.04
C TYR A 288 -3.54 -22.98 -11.74
N GLN A 289 -4.62 -23.76 -11.74
CA GLN A 289 -5.96 -23.24 -11.38
C GLN A 289 -6.01 -22.78 -9.93
N LYS A 290 -5.42 -23.54 -9.00
CA LYS A 290 -5.32 -23.12 -7.59
C LYS A 290 -4.55 -21.81 -7.45
N LEU A 291 -3.42 -21.65 -8.13
CA LEU A 291 -2.65 -20.40 -8.12
C LEU A 291 -3.43 -19.21 -8.68
N LEU A 292 -4.19 -19.39 -9.78
CA LEU A 292 -5.06 -18.33 -10.32
C LEU A 292 -6.15 -17.91 -9.35
N SER A 293 -6.83 -18.89 -8.73
CA SER A 293 -7.89 -18.62 -7.76
C SER A 293 -7.34 -17.94 -6.50
N GLY A 294 -6.23 -18.45 -5.96
CA GLY A 294 -5.56 -17.87 -4.79
C GLY A 294 -5.07 -16.44 -5.03
N GLU A 295 -4.50 -16.16 -6.20
CA GLU A 295 -4.09 -14.80 -6.56
C GLU A 295 -5.27 -13.82 -6.59
N LYS A 296 -6.45 -14.24 -7.05
CA LYS A 296 -7.64 -13.39 -7.00
C LYS A 296 -8.06 -13.07 -5.57
N VAL A 297 -8.00 -14.05 -4.67
CA VAL A 297 -8.26 -13.84 -3.24
C VAL A 297 -7.25 -12.83 -2.69
N ILE A 298 -5.96 -13.05 -2.94
CA ILE A 298 -4.87 -12.18 -2.49
C ILE A 298 -5.03 -10.74 -3.00
N ILE A 299 -5.25 -10.53 -4.29
CA ILE A 299 -5.42 -9.18 -4.85
C ILE A 299 -6.65 -8.48 -4.25
N LYS A 300 -7.72 -9.24 -3.96
CA LYS A 300 -8.97 -8.68 -3.43
C LYS A 300 -8.87 -8.33 -1.95
N GLN A 301 -8.24 -9.18 -1.14
CA GLN A 301 -8.29 -9.12 0.32
C GLN A 301 -6.96 -8.79 0.99
N PHE A 302 -5.83 -9.10 0.34
CA PHE A 302 -4.50 -9.00 0.93
C PHE A 302 -3.59 -8.01 0.22
N LYS A 303 -4.11 -7.25 -0.74
CA LYS A 303 -3.41 -6.09 -1.30
C LYS A 303 -3.73 -4.85 -0.48
N SER A 304 -2.69 -4.14 -0.03
CA SER A 304 -2.78 -2.86 0.66
C SER A 304 -1.69 -1.88 0.18
N ARG A 305 -1.57 -0.73 0.86
CA ARG A 305 -0.47 0.21 0.72
C ARG A 305 0.13 0.55 2.07
N ILE A 306 1.45 0.43 2.18
CA ILE A 306 2.23 0.81 3.36
C ILE A 306 3.37 1.71 2.87
N ALA A 307 3.60 2.84 3.55
CA ALA A 307 4.60 3.84 3.15
C ALA A 307 4.49 4.27 1.66
N ASN A 308 3.25 4.34 1.17
CA ASN A 308 2.89 4.64 -0.22
C ASN A 308 3.43 3.65 -1.28
N GLU A 309 3.79 2.43 -0.87
CA GLU A 309 4.13 1.31 -1.76
C GLU A 309 3.04 0.23 -1.74
N ASP A 310 2.83 -0.45 -2.86
CA ASP A 310 1.92 -1.58 -2.92
C ASP A 310 2.52 -2.77 -2.16
N VAL A 311 1.69 -3.47 -1.37
CA VAL A 311 2.13 -4.61 -0.56
C VAL A 311 1.09 -5.74 -0.59
N PHE A 312 1.56 -6.98 -0.67
CA PHE A 312 0.76 -8.16 -0.33
C PHE A 312 1.02 -8.55 1.12
N ILE A 313 -0.04 -8.74 1.91
CA ILE A 313 0.00 -9.08 3.34
C ILE A 313 -0.61 -10.48 3.50
N LEU A 314 0.24 -11.49 3.69
CA LEU A 314 -0.17 -12.89 3.63
C LEU A 314 -0.09 -13.52 5.02
N PRO A 315 -1.23 -13.79 5.66
CA PRO A 315 -1.24 -14.51 6.93
C PRO A 315 -0.94 -15.98 6.70
N GLU A 316 -0.12 -16.55 7.57
CA GLU A 316 0.19 -17.98 7.64
C GLU A 316 0.05 -18.45 9.09
N GLY A 317 -0.58 -19.59 9.30
CA GLY A 317 -0.77 -20.11 10.65
C GLY A 317 0.52 -20.75 11.18
N ILE A 318 0.86 -20.52 12.45
CA ILE A 318 2.15 -20.97 13.01
C ILE A 318 2.09 -22.45 13.42
N LEU A 319 1.05 -22.82 14.17
CA LEU A 319 0.90 -24.19 14.72
C LEU A 319 -0.09 -25.05 13.93
N GLN A 320 -0.98 -24.41 13.18
CA GLN A 320 -1.99 -25.06 12.36
C GLN A 320 -2.30 -24.17 11.18
N ASP A 321 -2.98 -24.74 10.19
CA ASP A 321 -3.47 -23.99 9.05
C ASP A 321 -4.31 -22.79 9.48
N PHE A 322 -4.06 -21.66 8.81
CA PHE A 322 -4.82 -20.44 9.04
C PHE A 322 -6.24 -20.59 8.47
N ASP A 323 -7.27 -20.31 9.27
CA ASP A 323 -8.65 -20.29 8.76
C ASP A 323 -8.91 -18.97 8.02
N TYR A 324 -8.74 -19.03 6.70
CA TYR A 324 -9.07 -17.94 5.78
C TYR A 324 -10.59 -17.69 5.66
N LYS A 325 -11.43 -18.04 6.63
CA LYS A 325 -12.79 -17.48 6.78
C LYS A 325 -12.80 -16.16 7.55
N TYR A 326 -11.82 -15.90 8.40
CA TYR A 326 -11.69 -14.66 9.18
C TYR A 326 -10.96 -13.52 8.43
N LEU A 327 -10.88 -13.62 7.11
CA LEU A 327 -10.09 -12.79 6.20
C LEU A 327 -10.34 -11.29 6.29
N ASN A 328 -11.60 -10.88 6.30
CA ASN A 328 -11.95 -9.46 6.21
C ASN A 328 -11.49 -8.70 7.47
N LEU A 329 -11.49 -9.37 8.62
CA LEU A 329 -11.08 -8.82 9.91
C LEU A 329 -9.57 -8.65 10.02
N LEU A 330 -8.82 -9.60 9.45
CA LEU A 330 -7.37 -9.55 9.38
C LEU A 330 -6.88 -8.37 8.54
N LYS A 331 -7.56 -8.15 7.41
CA LYS A 331 -7.33 -6.98 6.57
C LYS A 331 -7.55 -5.69 7.36
N GLU A 332 -8.67 -5.57 8.07
CA GLU A 332 -8.94 -4.41 8.92
C GLU A 332 -7.84 -4.23 9.97
N ASN A 333 -7.45 -5.27 10.69
CA ASN A 333 -6.43 -5.18 11.75
C ASN A 333 -5.03 -4.79 11.26
N VAL A 334 -4.57 -5.35 10.12
CA VAL A 334 -3.25 -5.01 9.58
C VAL A 334 -3.27 -3.67 8.85
N ASP A 335 -4.33 -3.36 8.11
CA ASP A 335 -4.51 -2.02 7.54
C ASP A 335 -4.57 -0.99 8.67
N LEU A 336 -5.21 -1.29 9.81
CA LEU A 336 -5.20 -0.42 11.00
C LEU A 336 -3.81 -0.27 11.61
N ALA A 337 -2.97 -1.31 11.66
CA ALA A 337 -1.62 -1.21 12.25
C ALA A 337 -0.73 -0.18 11.52
N PHE A 338 -0.83 -0.13 10.19
CA PHE A 338 -0.03 0.75 9.34
C PHE A 338 -0.72 2.05 8.94
N ASN A 339 -2.05 2.17 9.15
CA ASN A 339 -2.80 3.40 8.88
C ASN A 339 -3.25 4.15 10.15
N SER A 340 -3.24 3.51 11.32
CA SER A 340 -3.52 4.19 12.58
C SER A 340 -2.40 5.17 12.91
N SER A 341 -2.78 6.39 13.29
CA SER A 341 -1.85 7.37 13.86
C SER A 341 -1.53 7.11 15.34
N ASN A 342 -2.18 6.13 15.97
CA ASN A 342 -2.09 5.86 17.40
C ASN A 342 -1.92 4.36 17.68
N ALA A 343 -0.84 4.00 18.39
CA ALA A 343 -0.57 2.61 18.75
C ALA A 343 -1.56 2.05 19.80
N GLU A 344 -2.04 2.90 20.72
CA GLU A 344 -2.98 2.50 21.77
C GLU A 344 -4.37 2.14 21.19
N GLU A 345 -4.87 2.94 20.25
CA GLU A 345 -6.12 2.66 19.52
C GLU A 345 -6.07 1.31 18.80
N TRP A 346 -4.88 0.95 18.29
CA TRP A 346 -4.69 -0.34 17.64
C TRP A 346 -4.74 -1.50 18.64
N LEU A 347 -4.06 -1.39 19.80
CA LEU A 347 -4.06 -2.43 20.83
C LEU A 347 -5.48 -2.76 21.31
N VAL A 348 -6.28 -1.72 21.59
CA VAL A 348 -7.69 -1.87 21.97
C VAL A 348 -8.50 -2.60 20.89
N SER A 349 -8.27 -2.28 19.61
CA SER A 349 -8.97 -2.95 18.50
C SER A 349 -8.64 -4.44 18.37
N ILE A 350 -7.41 -4.84 18.71
CA ILE A 350 -6.95 -6.24 18.67
C ILE A 350 -7.49 -7.03 19.86
N GLU A 351 -7.47 -6.47 21.07
CA GLU A 351 -7.97 -7.13 22.28
C GLU A 351 -9.44 -7.51 22.14
N ILE A 352 -10.27 -6.57 21.68
CA ILE A 352 -11.70 -6.81 21.38
C ILE A 352 -11.85 -7.95 20.34
N GLY A 353 -10.96 -7.99 19.34
CA GLY A 353 -10.98 -9.03 18.30
C GLY A 353 -10.54 -10.43 18.76
N LYS A 354 -9.71 -10.53 19.80
CA LYS A 354 -9.19 -11.81 20.33
C LYS A 354 -10.22 -12.57 21.16
N GLU A 355 -10.95 -11.88 22.03
CA GLU A 355 -11.91 -12.51 22.96
C GLU A 355 -13.09 -13.17 22.25
N GLU A 356 -13.50 -12.64 21.10
CA GLU A 356 -14.69 -13.14 20.40
C GLU A 356 -14.45 -14.40 19.53
N ARG A 357 -13.21 -14.73 19.14
CA ARG A 357 -13.00 -15.41 17.83
C ARG A 357 -12.04 -16.60 17.77
N ASN A 358 -11.38 -16.97 18.87
CA ASN A 358 -10.56 -18.19 18.94
C ASN A 358 -9.48 -18.29 17.82
N ILE A 359 -8.99 -17.14 17.32
CA ILE A 359 -7.96 -17.08 16.27
C ILE A 359 -6.62 -17.47 16.89
N LYS A 360 -6.05 -18.59 16.43
CA LYS A 360 -4.75 -19.09 16.90
C LYS A 360 -3.59 -18.24 16.40
N LEU A 361 -2.44 -18.35 17.07
CA LEU A 361 -1.16 -17.71 16.69
C LEU A 361 -0.86 -17.87 15.19
N TYR A 362 -0.80 -16.73 14.48
CA TYR A 362 -0.42 -16.64 13.08
C TYR A 362 0.73 -15.65 12.87
N SER A 363 1.44 -15.82 11.76
CA SER A 363 2.46 -14.93 11.25
C SER A 363 1.95 -14.17 10.02
N LEU A 364 2.57 -13.03 9.72
CA LEU A 364 2.31 -12.21 8.56
C LEU A 364 3.54 -12.14 7.69
N ASN A 365 3.34 -12.31 6.38
CA ASN A 365 4.37 -12.14 5.36
C ASN A 365 4.03 -10.94 4.48
N PHE A 366 4.97 -10.01 4.33
CA PHE A 366 4.82 -8.81 3.54
C PHE A 366 5.67 -8.90 2.28
N VAL A 367 5.06 -8.66 1.13
CA VAL A 367 5.76 -8.56 -0.17
C VAL A 367 5.50 -7.18 -0.74
N PHE A 368 6.46 -6.26 -0.56
CA PHE A 368 6.41 -4.91 -1.10
C PHE A 368 6.80 -4.94 -2.57
N TYR A 369 6.02 -4.28 -3.43
CA TYR A 369 6.24 -4.39 -4.86
C TYR A 369 5.81 -3.14 -5.64
N ARG A 370 6.35 -3.01 -6.84
CA ARG A 370 5.88 -2.09 -7.89
C ARG A 370 5.55 -2.85 -9.15
N THR A 371 4.62 -2.31 -9.93
CA THR A 371 4.24 -2.87 -11.22
C THR A 371 4.01 -1.77 -12.25
N ASP A 372 4.59 -1.93 -13.43
CA ASP A 372 4.34 -1.07 -14.61
C ASP A 372 3.18 -1.60 -15.49
N GLY A 373 2.55 -2.70 -15.07
CA GLY A 373 1.51 -3.40 -15.83
C GLY A 373 2.04 -4.52 -16.72
N ASN A 374 3.36 -4.63 -16.87
CA ASN A 374 4.04 -5.68 -17.64
C ASN A 374 4.87 -6.61 -16.75
N SER A 375 5.45 -6.07 -15.69
CA SER A 375 6.33 -6.76 -14.76
C SER A 375 6.01 -6.36 -13.32
N VAL A 376 6.40 -7.25 -12.39
CA VAL A 376 6.34 -7.00 -10.94
C VAL A 376 7.78 -6.95 -10.45
N THR A 377 8.15 -5.84 -9.82
CA THR A 377 9.44 -5.68 -9.14
C THR A 377 9.20 -5.75 -7.65
N VAL A 378 9.82 -6.72 -6.96
CA VAL A 378 9.79 -6.80 -5.50
C VAL A 378 10.78 -5.79 -4.94
N LEU A 379 10.32 -4.95 -4.01
CA LEU A 379 11.15 -3.96 -3.34
C LEU A 379 11.79 -4.52 -2.07
N GLU A 380 11.01 -5.24 -1.25
CA GLU A 380 11.43 -5.85 0.01
C GLU A 380 10.45 -6.96 0.42
N THR A 381 10.93 -7.95 1.17
CA THR A 381 10.08 -8.93 1.86
C THR A 381 10.32 -8.90 3.37
N ILE A 382 9.25 -9.02 4.14
CA ILE A 382 9.30 -9.18 5.60
C ILE A 382 8.52 -10.44 5.92
N GLU A 383 9.22 -11.51 6.26
CA GLU A 383 8.66 -12.85 6.35
C GLU A 383 8.49 -13.29 7.80
N ASP A 384 7.53 -14.18 8.02
CA ASP A 384 7.28 -14.87 9.29
C ASP A 384 7.12 -13.96 10.52
N VAL A 385 6.51 -12.77 10.37
CA VAL A 385 6.31 -11.84 11.49
C VAL A 385 5.18 -12.32 12.41
N PRO A 386 5.45 -12.79 13.64
CA PRO A 386 4.40 -13.27 14.52
C PRO A 386 3.52 -12.11 15.01
N THR A 387 2.23 -12.35 15.20
CA THR A 387 1.31 -11.37 15.81
C THR A 387 1.79 -10.83 17.16
N LEU A 388 2.37 -11.70 18.00
CA LEU A 388 2.99 -11.29 19.28
C LEU A 388 4.11 -10.26 19.10
N ARG A 389 4.82 -10.28 17.97
CA ARG A 389 5.86 -9.29 17.66
C ARG A 389 5.24 -7.93 17.34
N PHE A 390 4.13 -7.90 16.61
CA PHE A 390 3.37 -6.67 16.36
C PHE A 390 2.87 -6.06 17.68
N GLU A 391 2.25 -6.87 18.54
CA GLU A 391 1.77 -6.43 19.85
C GLU A 391 2.90 -5.83 20.67
N LYS A 392 4.04 -6.54 20.78
CA LYS A 392 5.20 -6.04 21.53
C LYS A 392 5.75 -4.72 20.99
N VAL A 393 5.82 -4.57 19.67
CA VAL A 393 6.29 -3.33 19.03
C VAL A 393 5.33 -2.17 19.33
N MET A 394 4.02 -2.40 19.24
CA MET A 394 3.00 -1.37 19.46
C MET A 394 2.91 -0.97 20.94
N GLU A 395 3.02 -1.92 21.87
CA GLU A 395 3.12 -1.67 23.31
C GLU A 395 4.31 -0.78 23.65
N LEU A 396 5.51 -1.12 23.17
CA LEU A 396 6.73 -0.33 23.43
C LEU A 396 6.63 1.06 22.80
N LEU A 397 6.06 1.18 21.59
CA LEU A 397 5.82 2.47 20.96
C LEU A 397 4.88 3.34 21.82
N ALA A 398 3.77 2.78 22.31
CA ALA A 398 2.84 3.50 23.18
C ALA A 398 3.52 3.92 24.49
N GLU A 399 4.21 3.00 25.17
CA GLU A 399 4.91 3.26 26.43
C GLU A 399 5.91 4.41 26.31
N HIS A 400 6.82 4.35 25.33
CA HIS A 400 7.84 5.38 25.14
C HIS A 400 7.26 6.71 24.65
N THR A 401 6.16 6.68 23.90
CA THR A 401 5.42 7.89 23.52
C THR A 401 4.84 8.57 24.75
N ASP A 402 4.21 7.80 25.64
CA ASP A 402 3.61 8.32 26.88
C ASP A 402 4.65 8.88 27.85
N GLN A 403 5.79 8.22 28.00
CA GLN A 403 6.93 8.70 28.78
C GLN A 403 7.47 10.06 28.31
N LEU A 404 7.25 10.41 27.03
CA LEU A 404 7.68 11.66 26.43
C LEU A 404 6.55 12.68 26.25
N LYS A 405 5.30 12.39 26.64
CA LYS A 405 4.24 13.41 26.64
C LYS A 405 4.61 14.52 27.65
N PRO A 406 4.37 15.82 27.32
CA PRO A 406 3.71 16.35 26.13
C PRO A 406 4.67 16.72 24.97
N PHE A 407 5.93 16.27 24.99
CA PHE A 407 6.94 16.63 23.98
C PHE A 407 6.70 15.97 22.62
N VAL A 408 6.02 14.83 22.60
CA VAL A 408 5.74 14.08 21.38
C VAL A 408 4.24 13.88 21.21
N LYS A 409 3.77 13.88 19.96
CA LYS A 409 2.42 13.43 19.60
C LYS A 409 2.40 11.90 19.55
N ASN A 410 1.23 11.30 19.40
CA ASN A 410 1.11 9.85 19.25
C ASN A 410 1.99 9.33 18.11
N ILE A 411 2.74 8.25 18.37
CA ILE A 411 3.60 7.56 17.41
C ILE A 411 3.08 6.14 17.20
N SER A 412 3.16 5.68 15.96
CA SER A 412 2.89 4.31 15.55
C SER A 412 3.88 3.88 14.46
N LEU A 413 3.77 2.66 13.94
CA LEU A 413 4.58 2.20 12.81
C LEU A 413 4.50 3.14 11.61
N SER A 414 3.33 3.74 11.33
CA SER A 414 3.17 4.70 10.23
C SER A 414 4.04 5.95 10.38
N SER A 415 4.37 6.33 11.62
CA SER A 415 5.18 7.52 11.92
C SER A 415 6.62 7.39 11.44
N ILE A 416 7.16 6.16 11.37
CA ILE A 416 8.53 5.89 10.94
C ILE A 416 8.74 6.33 9.48
N TYR A 417 7.74 6.10 8.62
CA TYR A 417 7.77 6.60 7.24
C TYR A 417 7.89 8.12 7.16
N HIS A 418 7.40 8.86 8.16
CA HIS A 418 7.50 10.32 8.21
C HIS A 418 8.84 10.81 8.80
N PHE A 419 9.63 9.94 9.43
CA PHE A 419 10.90 10.29 10.08
C PHE A 419 12.11 10.10 9.17
N VAL A 420 12.08 9.12 8.26
CA VAL A 420 13.17 8.86 7.32
C VAL A 420 12.92 9.66 6.04
N PRO A 421 13.84 10.54 5.59
CA PRO A 421 13.62 11.32 4.38
C PRO A 421 13.53 10.42 3.14
N VAL A 422 12.48 10.55 2.32
CA VAL A 422 12.35 9.77 1.09
C VAL A 422 12.28 10.70 -0.10
N LYS A 423 13.30 10.62 -0.97
CA LYS A 423 13.35 11.41 -2.19
C LYS A 423 12.39 10.86 -3.23
N VAL A 424 11.70 11.75 -3.93
CA VAL A 424 10.88 11.42 -5.10
C VAL A 424 11.48 11.97 -6.39
N ASN A 425 11.27 11.25 -7.50
CA ASN A 425 11.60 11.73 -8.84
C ASN A 425 10.45 12.58 -9.44
N LYS A 426 10.63 13.05 -10.68
CA LYS A 426 9.61 13.87 -11.39
C LYS A 426 8.29 13.13 -11.66
N ASN A 427 8.31 11.81 -11.69
CA ASN A 427 7.14 10.96 -11.91
C ASN A 427 6.41 10.64 -10.60
N GLY A 428 6.95 11.06 -9.45
CA GLY A 428 6.42 10.75 -8.12
C GLY A 428 6.93 9.43 -7.54
N ASP A 429 7.85 8.73 -8.21
CA ASP A 429 8.40 7.47 -7.69
C ASP A 429 9.36 7.76 -6.53
N GLN A 430 9.23 6.98 -5.46
CA GLN A 430 10.11 7.06 -4.31
C GLN A 430 11.44 6.35 -4.63
N LEU A 431 12.56 7.09 -4.63
CA LEU A 431 13.86 6.56 -5.02
C LEU A 431 14.52 5.76 -3.88
N ASP A 432 14.39 6.24 -2.65
CA ASP A 432 15.16 5.75 -1.51
C ASP A 432 14.27 5.05 -0.46
N ILE A 433 13.10 4.56 -0.88
CA ILE A 433 12.10 3.95 0.00
C ILE A 433 12.61 2.68 0.69
N GLY A 434 13.58 1.98 0.10
CA GLY A 434 14.21 0.79 0.67
C GLY A 434 14.75 1.02 2.08
N ARG A 435 15.16 2.25 2.42
CA ARG A 435 15.62 2.63 3.77
C ARG A 435 14.51 2.50 4.83
N VAL A 436 13.29 2.90 4.49
CA VAL A 436 12.10 2.75 5.35
C VAL A 436 11.72 1.29 5.46
N LEU A 437 11.68 0.57 4.33
CA LEU A 437 11.30 -0.85 4.31
C LEU A 437 12.29 -1.72 5.09
N SER A 438 13.59 -1.43 4.99
CA SER A 438 14.64 -2.10 5.77
C SER A 438 14.46 -1.85 7.28
N LEU A 439 14.08 -0.63 7.67
CA LEU A 439 13.82 -0.31 9.07
C LEU A 439 12.56 -1.02 9.59
N TYR A 440 11.49 -1.09 8.80
CA TYR A 440 10.34 -1.94 9.14
C TYR A 440 10.72 -3.41 9.27
N LYS A 441 11.54 -3.93 8.36
CA LYS A 441 12.03 -5.31 8.41
C LYS A 441 12.81 -5.57 9.68
N ALA A 442 13.75 -4.70 10.04
CA ALA A 442 14.53 -4.87 11.27
C ALA A 442 13.65 -4.84 12.53
N ILE A 443 12.68 -3.92 12.60
CA ILE A 443 11.74 -3.83 13.73
C ILE A 443 10.84 -5.07 13.81
N LEU A 444 10.30 -5.53 12.69
CA LEU A 444 9.31 -6.62 12.66
C LEU A 444 9.95 -8.02 12.69
N SER A 445 11.11 -8.21 12.08
CA SER A 445 11.82 -9.50 12.03
C SER A 445 12.91 -9.62 13.10
N GLY A 446 13.27 -8.54 13.80
CA GLY A 446 14.28 -8.56 14.85
C GLY A 446 15.73 -8.50 14.35
N GLU A 447 15.96 -8.00 13.13
CA GLU A 447 17.31 -7.85 12.58
C GLU A 447 18.08 -6.75 13.31
N LYS A 448 19.40 -6.92 13.42
CA LYS A 448 20.27 -5.93 14.05
C LYS A 448 20.38 -4.66 13.22
N ILE A 449 20.29 -3.51 13.89
CA ILE A 449 20.50 -2.17 13.34
C ILE A 449 21.77 -1.61 13.94
N HIS A 450 22.68 -1.15 13.08
CA HIS A 450 23.81 -0.36 13.54
C HIS A 450 23.31 1.00 14.06
N TYR A 451 23.51 1.29 15.33
CA TYR A 451 22.87 2.40 16.05
C TYR A 451 23.06 3.77 15.37
N LYS A 452 24.22 4.01 14.73
CA LYS A 452 24.51 5.21 13.92
C LYS A 452 23.48 5.50 12.82
N VAL A 453 22.85 4.47 12.25
CA VAL A 453 21.84 4.63 11.17
C VAL A 453 20.67 5.49 11.63
N LEU A 454 20.26 5.38 12.90
CA LEU A 454 19.16 6.20 13.44
C LEU A 454 19.56 7.67 13.54
N TYR A 455 20.79 7.97 13.96
CA TYR A 455 21.30 9.34 13.98
C TYR A 455 21.52 9.89 12.57
N ASP A 456 21.99 9.07 11.63
CA ASP A 456 22.12 9.42 10.22
C ASP A 456 20.78 9.89 9.66
N TYR A 457 19.71 9.11 9.89
CA TYR A 457 18.38 9.48 9.41
C TYR A 457 17.81 10.70 10.14
N ALA A 458 18.04 10.84 11.45
CA ALA A 458 17.58 11.98 12.24
C ALA A 458 18.19 13.30 11.76
N THR A 459 19.52 13.34 11.59
CA THR A 459 20.19 14.57 11.13
C THR A 459 19.93 14.85 9.66
N GLU A 460 19.81 13.81 8.81
CA GLU A 460 19.36 13.98 7.42
C GLU A 460 17.94 14.56 7.36
N ALA A 461 17.01 14.09 8.21
CA ALA A 461 15.65 14.61 8.25
C ALA A 461 15.60 16.08 8.64
N MET A 462 16.38 16.48 9.65
CA MET A 462 16.50 17.90 10.00
C MET A 462 17.13 18.71 8.85
N ASP A 463 18.22 18.25 8.24
CA ASP A 463 18.88 18.93 7.12
C ASP A 463 17.92 19.14 5.93
N LYS A 464 17.32 18.06 5.45
CA LYS A 464 16.45 18.09 4.26
C LYS A 464 15.14 18.81 4.53
N GLY A 465 14.54 18.57 5.70
CA GLY A 465 13.29 19.22 6.08
C GLY A 465 13.45 20.73 6.22
N LEU A 466 14.45 21.19 6.96
CA LEU A 466 14.70 22.64 7.12
C LEU A 466 15.06 23.31 5.79
N LYS A 467 15.85 22.65 4.93
CA LYS A 467 16.13 23.16 3.58
C LYS A 467 14.87 23.31 2.73
N GLN A 468 13.92 22.37 2.83
CA GLN A 468 12.65 22.44 2.11
C GLN A 468 11.71 23.50 2.69
N LEU A 469 11.64 23.63 4.01
CA LEU A 469 10.85 24.66 4.69
C LEU A 469 11.37 26.07 4.38
N GLY A 470 12.67 26.21 4.10
CA GLY A 470 13.26 27.47 3.64
C GLY A 470 12.99 27.84 2.18
N LYS A 471 12.36 26.96 1.38
CA LYS A 471 11.99 27.23 -0.02
C LYS A 471 10.62 27.91 -0.11
N SER A 472 10.35 28.56 -1.24
CA SER A 472 9.01 29.08 -1.56
C SER A 472 7.96 27.99 -1.75
N ASN A 473 8.37 26.82 -2.27
CA ASN A 473 7.51 25.66 -2.46
C ASN A 473 8.27 24.39 -2.11
N ILE A 474 7.59 23.45 -1.43
CA ILE A 474 8.12 22.11 -1.14
C ILE A 474 8.07 21.29 -2.44
N ASP A 475 9.24 20.83 -2.88
CA ASP A 475 9.41 20.10 -4.15
C ASP A 475 9.89 18.66 -3.99
N ASN A 476 10.17 18.23 -2.75
CA ASN A 476 10.63 16.88 -2.45
C ASN A 476 10.46 16.53 -0.97
N TYR A 477 10.74 15.27 -0.61
CA TYR A 477 10.60 14.73 0.74
C TYR A 477 9.19 14.91 1.32
N TYR A 478 8.18 14.76 0.45
CA TYR A 478 6.76 14.92 0.80
C TYR A 478 6.33 13.98 1.92
N ASN A 479 6.98 12.82 2.03
CA ASN A 479 6.74 11.87 3.09
C ASN A 479 6.91 12.46 4.49
N MET A 480 7.72 13.50 4.69
CA MET A 480 7.91 14.08 6.04
C MET A 480 6.75 14.99 6.49
N GLY A 481 5.76 15.24 5.62
CA GLY A 481 4.58 16.05 5.97
C GLY A 481 4.90 17.52 6.25
N LEU A 482 5.87 18.08 5.51
CA LEU A 482 6.46 19.40 5.75
C LEU A 482 5.46 20.57 5.64
N THR A 483 4.36 20.40 4.91
CA THR A 483 3.33 21.45 4.75
C THR A 483 2.71 21.91 6.06
N ARG A 484 2.77 21.08 7.12
CA ARG A 484 2.31 21.43 8.47
C ARG A 484 3.27 22.33 9.26
N TYR A 485 4.46 22.60 8.71
CA TYR A 485 5.54 23.31 9.39
C TYR A 485 6.06 24.53 8.62
N ILE A 486 5.35 24.96 7.58
CA ILE A 486 5.63 26.20 6.84
C ILE A 486 5.31 27.42 7.72
N ASN A 487 5.70 28.62 7.29
CA ASN A 487 5.34 29.89 7.93
C ASN A 487 5.86 30.08 9.38
N GLY A 488 7.06 29.62 9.70
CA GLY A 488 7.68 29.87 11.02
C GLY A 488 7.55 28.72 12.03
N TYR A 489 7.00 27.58 11.61
CA TYR A 489 6.79 26.39 12.46
C TYR A 489 7.93 25.37 12.34
N GLU A 490 9.11 25.77 11.86
CA GLU A 490 10.28 24.90 11.70
C GLU A 490 10.74 24.29 13.04
N ASP A 491 10.57 25.02 14.14
CA ASP A 491 10.88 24.53 15.49
C ASP A 491 10.05 23.31 15.88
N PHE A 492 8.77 23.28 15.48
CA PHE A 492 7.89 22.14 15.73
C PHE A 492 8.23 20.94 14.84
N PHE A 493 8.77 21.19 13.64
CA PHE A 493 9.33 20.14 12.80
C PHE A 493 10.55 19.50 13.47
N ILE A 494 11.52 20.33 13.90
CA ILE A 494 12.71 19.87 14.63
C ILE A 494 12.29 19.07 15.86
N LYS A 495 11.39 19.62 16.69
CA LYS A 495 10.85 18.96 17.89
C LYS A 495 10.25 17.60 17.57
N ARG A 496 9.42 17.51 16.52
CA ARG A 496 8.81 16.24 16.11
C ARG A 496 9.84 15.20 15.70
N ILE A 497 10.83 15.59 14.88
CA ILE A 497 11.87 14.66 14.44
C ILE A 497 12.68 14.18 15.63
N VAL A 498 13.21 15.10 16.45
CA VAL A 498 14.03 14.77 17.61
C VAL A 498 13.32 13.81 18.56
N PHE A 499 12.15 14.18 19.08
CA PHE A 499 11.45 13.33 20.05
C PHE A 499 10.92 12.04 19.42
N GLY A 500 10.56 12.06 18.13
CA GLY A 500 10.23 10.85 17.38
C GLY A 500 11.39 9.86 17.28
N TYR A 501 12.60 10.36 17.06
CA TYR A 501 13.80 9.51 17.07
C TYR A 501 14.20 9.06 18.48
N ILE A 502 13.95 9.83 19.54
CA ILE A 502 14.15 9.35 20.92
C ILE A 502 13.22 8.15 21.20
N VAL A 503 11.94 8.22 20.80
CA VAL A 503 11.02 7.07 20.87
C VAL A 503 11.55 5.89 20.06
N LEU A 504 11.95 6.12 18.81
CA LEU A 504 12.45 5.07 17.93
C LEU A 504 13.73 4.41 18.46
N ILE A 505 14.65 5.17 19.05
CA ILE A 505 15.87 4.63 19.65
C ILE A 505 15.53 3.77 20.87
N ASN A 506 14.66 4.24 21.77
CA ASN A 506 14.20 3.44 22.91
C ASN A 506 13.51 2.14 22.45
N LEU A 507 12.61 2.22 21.47
CA LEU A 507 11.98 1.05 20.86
C LEU A 507 13.03 0.05 20.35
N CYS A 508 13.98 0.51 19.53
CA CYS A 508 15.00 -0.38 18.97
C CYS A 508 15.90 -0.99 20.06
N GLN A 509 16.17 -0.24 21.14
CA GLN A 509 16.96 -0.71 22.26
C GLN A 509 16.21 -1.79 23.05
N ASP A 510 14.95 -1.56 23.39
CA ASP A 510 14.14 -2.46 24.22
C ASP A 510 13.67 -3.70 23.44
N LEU A 511 13.57 -3.61 22.11
CA LEU A 511 13.46 -4.77 21.23
C LEU A 511 14.76 -5.58 21.12
N GLY A 512 15.88 -5.07 21.66
CA GLY A 512 17.19 -5.70 21.60
C GLY A 512 17.81 -5.72 20.19
N ILE A 513 17.38 -4.83 19.29
CA ILE A 513 17.82 -4.83 17.88
C ILE A 513 18.96 -3.84 17.61
N LEU A 514 19.36 -3.00 18.55
CA LEU A 514 20.58 -2.20 18.40
C LEU A 514 21.85 -3.04 18.64
N ASP A 515 22.93 -2.65 17.99
CA ASP A 515 24.27 -3.21 18.19
C ASP A 515 25.02 -2.59 19.38
N ASN A 516 24.58 -1.42 19.85
CA ASN A 516 25.10 -0.74 21.05
C ASN A 516 23.95 -0.21 21.92
N THR A 517 24.15 -0.26 23.24
CA THR A 517 23.26 0.39 24.20
C THR A 517 23.54 1.89 24.22
N ILE A 518 22.50 2.69 24.02
CA ILE A 518 22.56 4.16 23.99
C ILE A 518 22.11 4.74 25.34
N PHE A 519 20.93 4.32 25.81
CA PHE A 519 20.33 4.84 27.03
C PHE A 519 20.51 3.85 28.18
N THR A 520 21.16 4.30 29.25
CA THR A 520 21.38 3.49 30.46
C THR A 520 20.65 4.15 31.62
N LYS A 521 19.64 3.48 32.17
CA LYS A 521 18.94 3.97 33.37
C LYS A 521 19.90 3.93 34.56
N ILE A 522 20.31 5.10 35.03
CA ILE A 522 21.18 5.23 36.20
C ILE A 522 20.35 4.91 37.45
N ARG A 523 20.84 4.06 38.35
CA ARG A 523 20.18 3.80 39.65
C ARG A 523 20.25 5.07 40.49
N LYS A 524 19.11 5.49 41.08
CA LYS A 524 18.97 6.72 41.89
C LYS A 524 19.97 6.82 43.06
N GLU A 525 20.59 5.72 43.47
CA GLU A 525 21.54 5.66 44.60
C GLU A 525 22.95 6.17 44.25
N GLU A 526 23.32 6.34 42.97
CA GLU A 526 24.69 6.72 42.57
C GLU A 526 24.88 8.21 42.20
N ASN A 527 23.81 8.98 42.02
CA ASN A 527 23.88 10.42 41.75
C ASN A 527 23.04 11.17 42.79
N ALA A 528 23.68 11.68 43.84
CA ALA A 528 23.17 12.89 44.45
C ALA A 528 23.15 13.94 43.33
N VAL A 529 21.97 14.46 42.96
CA VAL A 529 21.87 15.58 42.03
C VAL A 529 22.74 16.69 42.59
N ASP A 530 23.89 16.96 41.96
CA ASP A 530 24.70 18.14 42.29
C ASP A 530 23.87 19.35 41.91
N THR A 531 23.03 19.80 42.83
CA THR A 531 22.06 20.86 42.60
C THR A 531 22.81 22.13 42.23
N VAL A 532 22.44 22.75 41.11
CA VAL A 532 22.84 24.13 40.84
C VAL A 532 22.29 24.99 41.96
N ASN A 533 23.17 25.74 42.62
CA ASN A 533 22.80 26.68 43.66
C ASN A 533 22.86 28.10 43.08
N SER A 534 21.82 28.48 42.32
CA SER A 534 21.62 29.85 41.85
C SER A 534 20.89 30.68 42.93
N PRO A 535 21.13 32.00 43.01
CA PRO A 535 20.34 32.88 43.88
C PRO A 535 18.84 32.93 43.56
N SER A 536 18.41 32.38 42.41
CA SER A 536 17.00 32.34 41.99
C SER A 536 16.41 30.94 42.13
N GLU A 537 15.43 30.81 43.03
CA GLU A 537 14.72 29.54 43.23
C GLU A 537 13.99 29.07 41.97
N LYS A 538 13.48 30.01 41.17
CA LYS A 538 12.86 29.73 39.85
C LYS A 538 13.86 29.08 38.89
N VAL A 539 15.12 29.52 38.91
CA VAL A 539 16.20 28.96 38.09
C VAL A 539 16.59 27.57 38.61
N ASN A 540 16.73 27.40 39.92
CA ASN A 540 17.03 26.10 40.54
C ASN A 540 15.96 25.05 40.17
N HIS A 541 14.68 25.41 40.29
CA HIS A 541 13.57 24.55 39.85
C HIS A 541 13.59 24.24 38.35
N ALA A 542 13.94 25.21 37.50
CA ALA A 542 14.04 24.98 36.06
C ALA A 542 15.15 23.99 35.72
N ILE A 543 16.34 24.13 36.30
CA ILE A 543 17.46 23.19 36.12
C ILE A 543 17.10 21.81 36.67
N LYS A 544 16.47 21.73 37.84
CA LYS A 544 16.03 20.46 38.41
C LYS A 544 15.09 19.70 37.47
N ARG A 545 14.08 20.37 36.89
CA ARG A 545 13.19 19.75 35.89
C ARG A 545 13.92 19.24 34.66
N ILE A 546 14.95 19.97 34.21
CA ILE A 546 15.79 19.53 33.09
C ILE A 546 16.57 18.27 33.49
N GLU A 547 17.22 18.25 34.65
CA GLU A 547 17.96 17.08 35.13
C GLU A 547 17.03 15.87 35.35
N ASP A 548 15.85 16.06 35.94
CA ASP A 548 14.85 15.00 36.12
C ASP A 548 14.43 14.41 34.76
N PHE A 549 14.26 15.25 33.74
CA PHE A 549 14.01 14.81 32.37
C PHE A 549 15.21 14.00 31.83
N LEU A 550 16.43 14.52 31.92
CA LEU A 550 17.65 13.86 31.42
C LEU A 550 17.92 12.51 32.11
N ASP A 551 17.63 12.43 33.42
CA ASP A 551 17.69 11.21 34.21
C ASP A 551 16.67 10.18 33.72
N SER A 552 15.41 10.60 33.49
CA SER A 552 14.34 9.72 32.99
C SER A 552 14.67 9.10 31.64
N GLN A 553 15.41 9.82 30.80
CA GLN A 553 15.83 9.36 29.47
C GLN A 553 17.15 8.57 29.49
N GLY A 554 17.82 8.46 30.64
CA GLY A 554 19.11 7.77 30.74
C GLY A 554 20.25 8.44 29.99
N PHE A 555 20.25 9.78 29.91
CA PHE A 555 21.26 10.53 29.17
C PHE A 555 22.60 10.57 29.94
N SER A 556 23.66 10.10 29.27
CA SER A 556 25.04 10.13 29.79
C SER A 556 25.56 11.57 29.95
N LYS A 557 26.62 11.77 30.75
CA LYS A 557 27.23 13.09 30.95
C LYS A 557 27.53 13.80 29.62
N LYS A 558 28.15 13.11 28.65
CA LYS A 558 28.43 13.67 27.32
C LYS A 558 27.17 14.15 26.61
N ILE A 559 26.11 13.34 26.62
CA ILE A 559 24.82 13.71 26.03
C ILE A 559 24.22 14.93 26.74
N ARG A 560 24.29 15.00 28.08
CA ARG A 560 23.81 16.16 28.86
C ARG A 560 24.52 17.44 28.47
N SER A 561 25.84 17.41 28.26
CA SER A 561 26.58 18.60 27.80
C SER A 561 26.03 19.13 26.46
N MET A 562 25.83 18.26 25.47
CA MET A 562 25.23 18.63 24.18
C MET A 562 23.82 19.21 24.36
N PHE A 563 23.01 18.59 25.22
CA PHE A 563 21.65 19.04 25.52
C PHE A 563 21.63 20.45 26.12
N TYR A 564 22.49 20.74 27.10
CA TYR A 564 22.57 22.09 27.67
C TYR A 564 23.06 23.14 26.66
N LEU A 565 23.97 22.79 25.75
CA LEU A 565 24.32 23.67 24.62
C LEU A 565 23.08 23.95 23.74
N GLY A 566 22.27 22.93 23.46
CA GLY A 566 21.00 23.08 22.76
C GLY A 566 20.03 24.07 23.41
N ILE A 567 19.94 24.06 24.74
CA ILE A 567 19.12 25.00 25.51
C ILE A 567 19.62 26.44 25.30
N LEU A 568 20.94 26.68 25.35
CA LEU A 568 21.52 28.00 25.11
C LEU A 568 21.25 28.49 23.68
N ILE A 569 21.37 27.60 22.69
CA ILE A 569 21.03 27.91 21.29
C ILE A 569 19.59 28.36 21.16
N ASN A 570 18.65 27.71 21.86
CA ASN A 570 17.25 28.13 21.85
C ASN A 570 17.06 29.54 22.44
N ARG A 571 17.72 29.86 23.57
CA ARG A 571 17.66 31.22 24.14
C ARG A 571 18.16 32.28 23.17
N VAL A 572 19.29 32.03 22.50
CA VAL A 572 19.80 32.91 21.43
C VAL A 572 18.79 33.02 20.27
N ALA A 573 18.18 31.91 19.85
CA ALA A 573 17.20 31.91 18.77
C ALA A 573 15.95 32.74 19.12
N MET A 574 15.46 32.67 20.36
CA MET A 574 14.32 33.48 20.81
C MET A 574 14.67 34.97 20.86
N ALA A 575 15.86 35.32 21.35
CA ALA A 575 16.31 36.71 21.31
C ALA A 575 16.51 37.24 19.89
N GLN A 576 16.90 36.38 18.94
CA GLN A 576 16.95 36.71 17.51
C GLN A 576 15.56 37.02 16.95
N VAL A 577 14.54 36.22 17.29
CA VAL A 577 13.15 36.49 16.90
C VAL A 577 12.65 37.82 17.48
N ARG A 578 12.95 38.10 18.75
CA ARG A 578 12.64 39.40 19.40
C ARG A 578 13.26 40.59 18.66
N LYS A 579 14.43 40.41 18.04
CA LYS A 579 15.09 41.42 17.20
C LYS A 579 14.71 41.32 15.71
N GLU A 580 13.52 40.78 15.41
CA GLU A 580 12.95 40.62 14.07
C GLU A 580 13.73 39.70 13.12
N HIS A 581 14.72 38.96 13.62
CA HIS A 581 15.43 37.93 12.84
C HIS A 581 14.65 36.61 12.84
N LYS A 582 13.53 36.57 12.11
CA LYS A 582 12.63 35.40 12.02
C LYS A 582 13.30 34.10 11.57
N LYS A 583 14.42 34.20 10.83
CA LYS A 583 15.19 33.03 10.32
C LYS A 583 16.17 32.43 11.32
N LYS A 584 16.26 32.95 12.55
CA LYS A 584 17.12 32.44 13.65
C LYS A 584 18.54 32.07 13.18
N PRO A 585 19.38 33.04 12.75
CA PRO A 585 20.71 32.76 12.19
C PRO A 585 21.61 31.84 13.01
N ILE A 586 21.40 31.72 14.33
CA ILE A 586 22.17 30.78 15.17
C ILE A 586 22.02 29.32 14.72
N LEU A 587 20.85 28.93 14.19
CA LEU A 587 20.62 27.57 13.68
C LEU A 587 21.45 27.26 12.43
N GLN A 588 21.88 28.28 11.68
CA GLN A 588 22.73 28.09 10.50
C GLN A 588 24.17 27.71 10.86
N LYS A 589 24.57 27.88 12.14
CA LYS A 589 25.87 27.43 12.64
C LYS A 589 25.93 25.93 12.92
N ILE A 590 24.79 25.24 12.91
CA ILE A 590 24.71 23.80 13.16
C ILE A 590 24.94 23.02 11.86
N GLN A 591 25.97 22.18 11.84
CA GLN A 591 26.30 21.36 10.67
C GLN A 591 25.61 19.99 10.77
N PHE A 592 24.47 19.82 10.10
CA PHE A 592 23.70 18.56 10.16
C PHE A 592 24.42 17.32 9.56
N GLN A 593 25.56 17.50 8.89
CA GLN A 593 26.40 16.38 8.45
C GLN A 593 27.17 15.73 9.61
N GLY A 594 27.26 16.40 10.75
CA GLY A 594 28.01 15.99 11.93
C GLY A 594 28.87 17.14 12.46
N MET A 595 29.12 17.15 13.77
CA MET A 595 30.03 18.09 14.42
C MET A 595 30.95 17.34 15.37
N ASN A 596 32.25 17.46 15.17
CA ASN A 596 33.25 16.93 16.09
C ASN A 596 33.36 17.79 17.36
N GLU A 597 34.13 17.35 18.34
CA GLU A 597 34.32 18.03 19.64
C GLU A 597 34.74 19.50 19.50
N LYS A 598 35.67 19.80 18.59
CA LYS A 598 36.18 21.16 18.39
C LYS A 598 35.09 22.06 17.80
N GLU A 599 34.34 21.56 16.83
CA GLU A 599 33.24 22.28 16.21
C GLU A 599 32.11 22.56 17.21
N VAL A 600 31.81 21.61 18.09
CA VAL A 600 30.87 21.80 19.19
C VAL A 600 31.35 22.90 20.14
N TYR A 601 32.64 22.88 20.52
CA TYR A 601 33.21 23.91 21.38
C TYR A 601 33.18 25.29 20.72
N SER A 602 33.53 25.37 19.44
CA SER A 602 33.42 26.61 18.66
C SER A 602 31.99 27.13 18.60
N LEU A 603 31.00 26.25 18.42
CA LEU A 603 29.59 26.61 18.48
C LEU A 603 29.19 27.12 19.87
N TYR A 604 29.68 26.51 20.95
CA TYR A 604 29.47 27.02 22.31
C TYR A 604 30.02 28.45 22.47
N MET A 605 31.25 28.71 22.02
CA MET A 605 31.86 30.05 22.09
C MET A 605 31.06 31.09 21.32
N ASP A 606 30.59 30.72 20.12
CA ASP A 606 29.71 31.54 19.30
C ASP A 606 28.39 31.86 20.03
N VAL A 607 27.79 30.87 20.69
CA VAL A 607 26.56 31.05 21.48
C VAL A 607 26.79 32.01 22.64
N VAL A 608 27.89 31.87 23.38
CA VAL A 608 28.25 32.78 24.49
C VAL A 608 28.42 34.22 24.01
N GLU A 609 29.07 34.43 22.87
CA GLU A 609 29.19 35.75 22.26
C GLU A 609 27.80 36.34 21.97
N LYS A 610 26.88 35.54 21.40
CA LYS A 610 25.52 36.01 21.10
C LYS A 610 24.68 36.25 22.34
N LEU A 611 24.83 35.46 23.40
CA LEU A 611 24.15 35.71 24.68
C LEU A 611 24.52 37.11 25.23
N ARG A 612 25.80 37.49 25.14
CA ARG A 612 26.27 38.84 25.52
C ARG A 612 25.76 39.91 24.55
N GLN A 613 25.83 39.66 23.24
CA GLN A 613 25.40 40.63 22.22
C GLN A 613 23.90 40.99 22.34
N TYR A 614 23.05 40.02 22.66
CA TYR A 614 21.60 40.23 22.80
C TYR A 614 21.17 40.59 24.22
N ASP A 615 22.13 40.77 25.15
CA ASP A 615 21.90 41.07 26.56
C ASP A 615 20.95 40.06 27.25
N ILE A 616 21.24 38.77 27.04
CA ILE A 616 20.50 37.63 27.62
C ILE A 616 21.42 36.71 28.44
N MET A 617 22.51 37.26 28.97
CA MET A 617 23.35 36.61 29.97
C MET A 617 22.66 36.67 31.34
N THR A 618 21.54 35.96 31.46
CA THR A 618 20.71 35.92 32.67
C THR A 618 21.21 34.87 33.65
N LEU A 619 20.73 34.89 34.90
CA LEU A 619 20.98 33.83 35.88
C LEU A 619 20.62 32.42 35.35
N PHE A 620 19.62 32.32 34.47
CA PHE A 620 19.27 31.06 33.83
C PHE A 620 20.32 30.64 32.79
N SER A 621 20.74 31.55 31.91
CA SER A 621 21.81 31.29 30.94
C SER A 621 23.11 30.86 31.62
N GLU A 622 23.49 31.54 32.72
CA GLU A 622 24.67 31.18 33.52
C GLU A 622 24.54 29.80 34.18
N ALA A 623 23.37 29.49 34.73
CA ALA A 623 23.10 28.17 35.31
C ALA A 623 23.18 27.04 34.26
N VAL A 624 22.65 27.27 33.05
CA VAL A 624 22.75 26.34 31.92
C VAL A 624 24.21 26.20 31.45
N MET A 625 24.98 27.30 31.37
CA MET A 625 26.42 27.26 31.05
C MET A 625 27.21 26.49 32.10
N ASN A 626 26.89 26.67 33.39
CA ASN A 626 27.51 25.91 34.47
C ASN A 626 27.28 24.41 34.28
N ARG A 627 26.04 23.99 33.96
CA ARG A 627 25.73 22.58 33.68
C ARG A 627 26.42 22.07 32.43
N PHE A 628 26.48 22.87 31.36
CA PHE A 628 27.27 22.53 30.18
C PHE A 628 28.72 22.19 30.59
N HIS A 629 29.41 23.08 31.30
CA HIS A 629 30.81 22.86 31.70
C HIS A 629 30.98 21.70 32.68
N TYR A 630 30.05 21.52 33.62
CA TYR A 630 30.07 20.40 34.56
C TYR A 630 30.07 19.05 33.83
N TYR A 631 29.30 18.93 32.75
CA TYR A 631 29.23 17.69 31.96
C TYR A 631 30.23 17.60 30.80
N TYR A 632 30.72 18.74 30.33
CA TYR A 632 31.66 18.86 29.20
C TYR A 632 33.12 18.58 29.61
N GLU A 633 33.39 18.14 30.85
CA GLU A 633 34.75 17.80 31.28
C GLU A 633 35.47 16.93 30.23
N PRO A 634 36.74 17.22 29.90
CA PRO A 634 37.52 16.44 28.96
C PRO A 634 37.90 15.10 29.60
N VAL A 635 36.94 14.19 29.71
CA VAL A 635 37.17 12.84 30.19
C VAL A 635 38.00 12.11 29.15
N LYS A 636 39.12 11.50 29.57
CA LYS A 636 39.85 10.51 28.78
C LYS A 636 38.88 9.42 28.31
N GLY A 637 38.43 9.50 27.06
CA GLY A 637 37.52 8.56 26.43
C GLY A 637 37.07 9.09 25.06
N THR A 638 36.68 8.21 24.14
CA THR A 638 36.20 8.59 22.81
C THR A 638 34.96 9.49 22.91
N PHE A 639 35.01 10.68 22.32
CA PHE A 639 33.87 11.60 22.18
C PHE A 639 32.71 10.91 21.42
N ASN A 640 31.48 11.41 21.55
CA ASN A 640 30.36 10.82 20.79
C ASN A 640 30.61 10.99 19.29
N ASN A 641 29.91 10.21 18.45
CA ASN A 641 29.99 10.40 17.01
C ASN A 641 29.52 11.79 16.59
N ASP A 642 30.10 12.33 15.52
CA ASP A 642 29.80 13.67 15.01
C ASP A 642 28.29 13.94 14.82
N LYS A 643 27.51 12.97 14.31
CA LYS A 643 26.06 13.15 14.13
C LYS A 643 25.26 12.96 15.43
N GLU A 644 25.76 12.15 16.36
CA GLU A 644 25.17 12.04 17.69
C GLU A 644 25.25 13.38 18.43
N ASN A 645 26.39 14.09 18.32
CA ASN A 645 26.56 15.42 18.91
C ASN A 645 25.49 16.38 18.41
N VAL A 646 25.31 16.46 17.09
CA VAL A 646 24.29 17.30 16.48
C VAL A 646 22.89 16.92 16.97
N PHE A 647 22.56 15.62 16.97
CA PHE A 647 21.26 15.14 17.42
C PHE A 647 20.96 15.58 18.86
N TYR A 648 21.90 15.44 19.79
CA TYR A 648 21.67 15.80 21.19
C TYR A 648 21.71 17.31 21.46
N VAL A 649 22.45 18.08 20.66
CA VAL A 649 22.30 19.56 20.64
C VAL A 649 20.88 19.92 20.22
N MET A 650 20.36 19.31 19.15
CA MET A 650 18.99 19.54 18.70
C MET A 650 17.94 19.01 19.69
N ALA A 651 18.28 18.01 20.51
CA ALA A 651 17.43 17.54 21.61
C ALA A 651 17.21 18.61 22.68
N GLY A 652 18.28 19.27 23.10
CA GLY A 652 18.20 20.40 24.03
C GLY A 652 17.41 21.58 23.47
N TYR A 653 17.64 21.91 22.20
CA TYR A 653 16.87 22.93 21.50
C TYR A 653 15.37 22.60 21.49
N SER A 654 15.03 21.37 21.10
CA SER A 654 13.64 20.88 20.98
C SER A 654 12.90 20.83 22.32
N TYR A 655 13.61 20.53 23.41
CA TYR A 655 13.05 20.54 24.75
C TYR A 655 12.52 21.94 25.12
N MET A 656 13.25 22.99 24.73
CA MET A 656 12.82 24.37 24.98
C MET A 656 11.69 24.83 24.05
N VAL A 657 11.55 24.27 22.85
CA VAL A 657 10.36 24.52 22.01
C VAL A 657 9.07 24.07 22.71
N GLY A 658 9.14 23.06 23.58
CA GLY A 658 8.02 22.58 24.39
C GLY A 658 7.86 23.21 25.78
N ASN A 659 8.80 24.04 26.23
CA ASN A 659 8.86 24.53 27.60
C ASN A 659 9.17 26.03 27.68
N LYS A 660 8.59 26.72 28.66
CA LYS A 660 8.91 28.12 28.91
C LYS A 660 10.18 28.28 29.74
N ALA A 661 11.15 29.05 29.25
CA ALA A 661 12.33 29.43 30.02
C ALA A 661 11.94 30.35 31.20
N PRO A 662 12.62 30.26 32.35
CA PRO A 662 12.26 31.05 33.53
C PRO A 662 12.52 32.56 33.34
N ASP A 663 13.38 32.93 32.40
CA ASP A 663 13.77 34.28 32.02
C ASP A 663 13.13 34.75 30.70
N MET A 664 12.15 34.02 30.17
CA MET A 664 11.45 34.38 28.94
C MET A 664 10.63 35.66 29.12
N THR A 665 10.79 36.63 28.22
CA THR A 665 10.08 37.91 28.30
C THR A 665 8.65 37.82 27.75
N GLU A 666 7.77 38.76 28.10
CA GLU A 666 6.41 38.83 27.54
C GLU A 666 6.42 39.05 26.02
N GLU A 667 7.40 39.81 25.51
CA GLU A 667 7.62 40.01 24.07
C GLU A 667 8.05 38.72 23.36
N GLU A 668 8.95 37.94 23.97
CA GLU A 668 9.34 36.61 23.46
C GLU A 668 8.14 35.65 23.47
N GLU A 669 7.31 35.71 24.51
CA GLU A 669 6.10 34.90 24.63
C GLU A 669 5.03 35.29 23.61
N LYS A 670 4.84 36.59 23.38
CA LYS A 670 3.92 37.10 22.36
C LYS A 670 4.41 36.74 20.95
N ALA A 671 5.69 36.93 20.66
CA ALA A 671 6.28 36.52 19.38
C ALA A 671 6.18 35.01 19.14
N MET A 672 6.28 34.20 20.21
CA MET A 672 6.05 32.75 20.14
C MET A 672 4.56 32.41 19.93
N LYS A 673 3.62 33.10 20.59
CA LYS A 673 2.18 32.88 20.41
C LYS A 673 1.65 33.36 19.05
N GLU A 674 2.11 34.49 18.55
CA GLU A 674 1.79 34.99 17.20
C GLU A 674 2.31 34.04 16.11
N SER A 675 3.37 33.27 16.41
CA SER A 675 3.84 32.18 15.55
C SER A 675 3.02 30.88 15.68
N ILE A 676 2.05 30.78 16.60
CA ILE A 676 1.21 29.61 16.91
C ILE A 676 -0.29 29.84 16.61
N GLU A 677 -0.83 31.06 16.75
CA GLU A 677 -2.27 31.37 16.68
C GLU A 677 -2.89 31.43 15.26
N ASN A 678 -2.16 31.05 14.20
CA ASN A 678 -2.68 31.05 12.82
C ASN A 678 -3.16 29.68 12.32
N VAL A 679 -3.34 28.67 13.19
CA VAL A 679 -3.70 27.31 12.77
C VAL A 679 -4.49 26.57 13.87
N ASP A 680 -5.81 26.47 13.69
CA ASP A 680 -6.56 25.23 13.95
C ASP A 680 -6.87 24.56 12.60
#